data_AF-M9LYM5-F1
#
_entry.id   AF-M9LYM5-F1
#
_cell.length_a   1.000
_cell.length_b   1.000
_cell.length_c   1.000
_cell.angle_alpha   90.00
_cell.angle_beta   90.00
_cell.angle_gamma   90.00
#
_symmetry.space_group_name_H-M   'P 1'
#
loop_
_entity.id
_entity.type
_entity.pdbx_description
1 polymer ?
#
loop_
_entity_poly.entity_id
_entity_poly.type
_entity_poly.pdbx_seq_one_letter_code
_entity_poly.pdbx_strand_id
1 'polypeptide(L)'
;MSAAQEPALASHSTSSPAAKVKGAGNGARHHSPKLQSSSRFARINGISSSTSSSSKPKESPSIASKAFFPLFPGVASALDESPWTSGYNTPTLGAAVHNVAERAEEALQKLADHRKGGVLERIARTTLSAAEQIERLVQYEIFSRANAIGGLDNMWLLIDGISSFNPICTATYTFKEPARLDDIRESMARQIGHFPKYTQKLADVGRFFHGTVFINDDDFDMSWHIRSETLPGAAGKRELESFASDFIARDWDYTRPLWSVAVLENFVDQDTGAKGACVIRGHHTLADGQGFIMSQLFVTSLGSKLESMMADGAQLLSDAKQGKALPSRMNKKLASLDRFHGTIALQLVMMALYWTSWLVSLITDLAGCITLAVSTSFFFLATFWRQRYVTASYPGPRKPEKEFSVSPSFPLGEVKLISKAFSGVQPGTLLDKVQGGKRYSRPLLGTHLTVNDIICTVIADVINDELDRRPDEPGLLNRLRRLSHRILPSPIGIMIPISIREPGDWSMRNLSTGGIAYLPTTNGLPTDVRVLHRRLHTTHSRLNILKNSLLPKIFFYMIQLTGQIPVAFPIPFGLLPKVGWNVLRWPTVWVTERVLTSFTAVVTNVPCPSKQRIELAGQEVVRWTALPPQAGKGTLGIGICSYGGDFTISISADRVPESEGVAARLTESFQRRWKQYVDTSRALIEKTGSATDGKSNKRSRPSSRSSAVKSPTKRRTSSASSSAASTSSAASQASTLASTREEEKTSKTE
;
A
#
# COMPACT_ATOMS: atom_id res chain seq x y z
N MET A 1 44.17 -23.26 -30.46
CA MET A 1 44.68 -24.62 -30.15
C MET A 1 44.68 -24.81 -28.65
N SER A 2 44.07 -25.91 -28.20
CA SER A 2 44.21 -26.59 -26.90
C SER A 2 43.85 -25.87 -25.58
N ALA A 3 42.77 -26.41 -24.99
CA ALA A 3 42.38 -26.56 -23.59
C ALA A 3 43.38 -26.20 -22.46
N ALA A 4 42.86 -25.63 -21.35
CA ALA A 4 42.75 -26.32 -20.05
C ALA A 4 42.18 -25.45 -18.90
N GLN A 5 41.32 -26.10 -18.10
CA GLN A 5 41.16 -26.03 -16.64
C GLN A 5 40.60 -24.78 -15.92
N GLU A 6 39.36 -24.93 -15.43
CA GLU A 6 38.82 -24.29 -14.22
C GLU A 6 39.42 -24.91 -12.95
N PRO A 7 39.53 -24.14 -11.85
CA PRO A 7 39.54 -24.68 -10.50
C PRO A 7 38.29 -24.29 -9.70
N ALA A 8 37.77 -25.29 -8.99
CA ALA A 8 36.69 -25.21 -8.01
C ALA A 8 37.13 -24.51 -6.71
N LEU A 9 36.20 -23.80 -6.07
CA LEU A 9 36.31 -23.36 -4.67
C LEU A 9 35.01 -23.63 -3.92
N ALA A 10 35.17 -24.33 -2.79
CA ALA A 10 34.15 -24.97 -1.98
C ALA A 10 33.46 -24.02 -1.00
N SER A 11 32.15 -24.18 -0.81
CA SER A 11 31.37 -23.59 0.28
C SER A 11 31.25 -24.57 1.46
N HIS A 12 31.75 -24.17 2.63
CA HIS A 12 31.53 -24.86 3.89
C HIS A 12 30.10 -24.64 4.39
N SER A 13 29.32 -25.71 4.54
CA SER A 13 28.11 -25.75 5.37
C SER A 13 28.28 -26.81 6.46
N THR A 14 28.27 -26.37 7.72
CA THR A 14 28.36 -27.19 8.92
C THR A 14 27.05 -27.92 9.19
N SER A 15 27.06 -29.26 9.16
CA SER A 15 25.96 -30.13 9.61
C SER A 15 26.32 -30.85 10.91
N SER A 16 25.41 -30.81 11.90
CA SER A 16 25.45 -31.62 13.14
C SER A 16 24.81 -33.01 12.93
N PRO A 17 25.07 -34.00 13.81
CA PRO A 17 25.33 -35.38 13.39
C PRO A 17 24.12 -36.33 13.41
N ALA A 18 24.08 -37.23 12.42
CA ALA A 18 23.22 -38.41 12.40
C ALA A 18 23.90 -39.63 13.05
N ALA A 19 23.12 -40.41 13.80
CA ALA A 19 23.55 -41.63 14.48
C ALA A 19 23.77 -42.80 13.50
N LYS A 20 24.84 -43.58 13.76
CA LYS A 20 25.24 -44.81 13.07
C LYS A 20 24.26 -45.96 13.29
N VAL A 21 23.99 -46.74 12.24
CA VAL A 21 23.71 -48.19 12.35
C VAL A 21 24.50 -48.96 11.28
N LYS A 22 25.17 -50.03 11.72
CA LYS A 22 26.07 -50.93 10.97
C LYS A 22 25.32 -51.89 10.04
N GLY A 23 26.02 -52.36 9.00
CA GLY A 23 25.48 -53.24 7.96
C GLY A 23 25.70 -54.75 8.13
N ALA A 24 25.16 -55.47 7.15
CA ALA A 24 25.43 -56.83 6.64
C ALA A 24 24.45 -57.00 5.44
N GLY A 25 24.65 -57.67 4.31
CA GLY A 25 25.61 -58.62 3.76
C GLY A 25 25.04 -59.05 2.39
N ASN A 26 25.89 -59.36 1.43
CA ASN A 26 25.53 -59.67 0.04
C ASN A 26 24.85 -61.06 -0.09
N GLY A 27 23.80 -61.16 -0.91
CA GLY A 27 23.17 -62.44 -1.28
C GLY A 27 22.16 -62.29 -2.42
N ALA A 28 22.57 -62.67 -3.63
CA ALA A 28 21.72 -62.68 -4.83
C ALA A 28 20.71 -63.84 -4.79
N ARG A 29 19.40 -63.53 -4.89
CA ARG A 29 18.35 -64.47 -5.35
C ARG A 29 17.25 -63.72 -6.11
N HIS A 30 16.88 -64.28 -7.26
CA HIS A 30 15.78 -63.85 -8.12
C HIS A 30 14.44 -63.72 -7.36
N HIS A 31 13.76 -62.58 -7.51
CA HIS A 31 12.33 -62.43 -7.23
C HIS A 31 11.65 -61.47 -8.22
N SER A 32 10.46 -61.87 -8.65
CA SER A 32 9.49 -61.19 -9.52
C SER A 32 9.20 -59.73 -9.10
N PRO A 33 8.75 -58.85 -10.03
CA PRO A 33 8.57 -57.44 -9.72
C PRO A 33 7.36 -57.26 -8.79
N LYS A 34 7.62 -57.13 -7.49
CA LYS A 34 6.68 -56.49 -6.57
C LYS A 34 6.78 -54.99 -6.79
N LEU A 35 5.66 -54.39 -7.20
CA LEU A 35 5.41 -52.95 -7.20
C LEU A 35 5.81 -52.39 -5.83
N GLN A 36 6.94 -51.68 -5.78
CA GLN A 36 7.26 -50.79 -4.68
C GLN A 36 6.18 -49.71 -4.65
N SER A 37 5.46 -49.64 -3.53
CA SER A 37 4.68 -48.47 -3.13
C SER A 37 5.62 -47.27 -3.17
N SER A 38 5.52 -46.48 -4.24
CA SER A 38 6.13 -45.16 -4.32
C SER A 38 5.30 -44.24 -3.46
N SER A 39 5.58 -44.22 -2.16
CA SER A 39 5.04 -43.18 -1.29
C SER A 39 5.55 -41.83 -1.82
N ARG A 40 4.62 -41.04 -2.38
CA ARG A 40 4.82 -39.66 -2.85
C ARG A 40 5.44 -38.74 -1.80
N PHE A 41 5.51 -39.18 -0.55
CA PHE A 41 6.18 -38.52 0.58
C PHE A 41 7.67 -38.22 0.35
N ALA A 42 8.39 -38.96 -0.50
CA ALA A 42 9.81 -38.68 -0.74
C ALA A 42 10.05 -37.42 -1.60
N ARG A 43 9.05 -36.92 -2.34
CA ARG A 43 9.18 -35.66 -3.12
C ARG A 43 8.97 -34.39 -2.29
N ILE A 44 8.53 -34.53 -1.04
CA ILE A 44 8.17 -33.39 -0.17
C ILE A 44 9.42 -32.71 0.43
N ASN A 45 10.59 -33.37 0.39
CA ASN A 45 11.85 -32.80 0.89
C ASN A 45 12.84 -32.50 -0.25
N GLY A 46 12.59 -31.42 -1.01
CA GLY A 46 13.61 -30.54 -1.58
C GLY A 46 14.89 -31.12 -2.21
N ILE A 47 14.83 -32.13 -3.07
CA ILE A 47 15.93 -32.47 -3.99
C ILE A 47 15.35 -32.64 -5.39
N SER A 48 15.47 -31.61 -6.22
CA SER A 48 15.21 -31.72 -7.65
C SER A 48 16.49 -32.19 -8.36
N SER A 49 16.49 -33.43 -8.87
CA SER A 49 17.35 -33.79 -9.99
C SER A 49 16.54 -33.59 -11.27
N SER A 50 16.94 -32.60 -12.05
CA SER A 50 16.43 -32.30 -13.39
C SER A 50 16.71 -33.45 -14.34
N THR A 51 15.69 -34.25 -14.69
CA THR A 51 15.58 -34.95 -16.00
C THR A 51 14.27 -35.74 -16.09
N SER A 52 13.31 -35.26 -16.89
CA SER A 52 12.48 -36.06 -17.81
C SER A 52 11.29 -35.21 -18.31
N SER A 53 11.47 -34.64 -19.49
CA SER A 53 10.37 -34.17 -20.33
C SER A 53 9.60 -35.37 -20.88
N SER A 54 8.38 -35.62 -20.40
CA SER A 54 7.40 -36.40 -21.15
C SER A 54 6.04 -35.74 -21.06
N SER A 55 5.60 -35.21 -22.20
CA SER A 55 4.27 -34.64 -22.42
C SER A 55 3.21 -35.74 -22.35
N LYS A 56 2.36 -35.73 -21.32
CA LYS A 56 1.12 -36.51 -21.31
C LYS A 56 0.02 -35.75 -22.07
N PRO A 57 -0.86 -36.44 -22.81
CA PRO A 57 -1.97 -35.80 -23.51
C PRO A 57 -3.04 -35.34 -22.50
N LYS A 58 -3.62 -34.15 -22.71
CA LYS A 58 -4.76 -33.63 -21.94
C LYS A 58 -5.98 -34.55 -22.14
N GLU A 59 -6.43 -35.22 -21.08
CA GLU A 59 -7.69 -35.97 -21.09
C GLU A 59 -8.89 -35.02 -21.18
N SER A 60 -9.93 -35.41 -21.93
CA SER A 60 -11.17 -34.65 -22.07
C SER A 60 -12.02 -34.69 -20.78
N PRO A 61 -12.73 -33.61 -20.43
CA PRO A 61 -13.49 -33.52 -19.18
C PRO A 61 -14.60 -34.58 -19.10
N SER A 62 -14.72 -35.25 -17.95
CA SER A 62 -15.63 -36.38 -17.72
C SER A 62 -17.11 -35.96 -17.76
N ILE A 63 -18.03 -36.90 -18.03
CA ILE A 63 -19.48 -36.65 -18.11
C ILE A 63 -20.06 -36.01 -16.82
N ALA A 64 -19.46 -36.28 -15.66
CA ALA A 64 -19.86 -35.68 -14.38
C ALA A 64 -19.51 -34.18 -14.27
N SER A 65 -18.43 -33.74 -14.93
CA SER A 65 -18.06 -32.31 -15.00
C SER A 65 -19.14 -31.47 -15.69
N LYS A 66 -19.96 -32.07 -16.58
CA LYS A 66 -21.06 -31.40 -17.29
C LYS A 66 -22.36 -31.32 -16.48
N ALA A 67 -22.56 -32.19 -15.49
CA ALA A 67 -23.82 -32.26 -14.72
C ALA A 67 -23.88 -31.26 -13.55
N PHE A 68 -22.74 -30.90 -12.95
CA PHE A 68 -22.64 -29.95 -11.83
C PHE A 68 -22.50 -28.47 -12.25
N PHE A 69 -22.49 -28.22 -13.56
CA PHE A 69 -22.23 -26.92 -14.20
C PHE A 69 -23.18 -25.76 -13.81
N PRO A 70 -24.48 -25.95 -13.48
CA PRO A 70 -25.36 -24.79 -13.26
C PRO A 70 -25.30 -24.19 -11.84
N LEU A 71 -24.69 -24.86 -10.86
CA LEU A 71 -24.63 -24.36 -9.46
C LEU A 71 -23.24 -23.86 -9.03
N PHE A 72 -22.17 -24.26 -9.71
CA PHE A 72 -20.78 -23.90 -9.36
C PHE A 72 -19.92 -23.63 -10.60
N PRO A 73 -20.09 -22.48 -11.29
CA PRO A 73 -19.21 -22.11 -12.40
C PRO A 73 -17.77 -21.90 -11.89
N GLY A 74 -16.77 -22.51 -12.56
CA GLY A 74 -15.34 -22.28 -12.29
C GLY A 74 -14.56 -23.44 -11.68
N VAL A 75 -15.22 -24.49 -11.20
CA VAL A 75 -14.55 -25.62 -10.50
C VAL A 75 -13.71 -26.50 -11.45
N ALA A 76 -14.06 -26.59 -12.74
CA ALA A 76 -13.44 -27.55 -13.66
C ALA A 76 -11.94 -27.29 -13.96
N SER A 77 -11.48 -26.03 -13.97
CA SER A 77 -10.06 -25.73 -14.23
C SER A 77 -9.16 -26.04 -13.03
N ALA A 78 -9.70 -26.05 -11.82
CA ALA A 78 -8.94 -26.22 -10.58
C ALA A 78 -8.95 -27.67 -10.05
N LEU A 79 -9.84 -28.52 -10.57
CA LEU A 79 -9.91 -29.94 -10.20
C LEU A 79 -8.88 -30.84 -10.90
N ASP A 80 -8.23 -30.33 -11.95
CA ASP A 80 -7.19 -31.05 -12.69
C ASP A 80 -5.82 -30.98 -11.99
N GLU A 81 -5.65 -30.06 -11.03
CA GLU A 81 -4.45 -29.93 -10.21
C GLU A 81 -4.75 -30.32 -8.75
N SER A 82 -3.97 -31.26 -8.20
CA SER A 82 -4.07 -31.58 -6.78
C SER A 82 -3.50 -30.42 -5.96
N PRO A 83 -4.26 -29.84 -5.00
CA PRO A 83 -3.80 -28.72 -4.16
C PRO A 83 -2.54 -29.02 -3.34
N TRP A 84 -2.13 -30.28 -3.27
CA TRP A 84 -0.99 -30.78 -2.51
C TRP A 84 0.34 -30.75 -3.27
N THR A 85 0.34 -30.33 -4.53
CA THR A 85 1.56 -30.13 -5.33
C THR A 85 2.13 -28.72 -5.21
N SER A 86 1.34 -27.77 -4.70
CA SER A 86 1.73 -26.39 -4.49
C SER A 86 1.90 -26.11 -2.99
N GLY A 87 2.98 -25.42 -2.60
CA GLY A 87 3.42 -25.22 -1.21
C GLY A 87 2.51 -24.34 -0.33
N TYR A 88 1.19 -24.59 -0.33
CA TYR A 88 0.19 -23.88 0.47
C TYR A 88 -0.03 -24.51 1.84
N ASN A 89 -0.64 -23.73 2.75
CA ASN A 89 -1.06 -24.23 4.05
C ASN A 89 -2.16 -25.27 3.88
N THR A 90 -1.81 -26.54 4.09
CA THR A 90 -2.74 -27.64 4.15
C THR A 90 -3.13 -27.89 5.62
N PRO A 91 -4.38 -27.61 6.02
CA PRO A 91 -4.82 -27.83 7.39
C PRO A 91 -4.72 -29.31 7.77
N THR A 92 -4.44 -29.61 9.05
CA THR A 92 -4.36 -30.98 9.60
C THR A 92 -5.60 -31.84 9.29
N LEU A 93 -6.77 -31.22 9.17
CA LEU A 93 -8.02 -31.88 8.78
C LEU A 93 -7.96 -32.46 7.36
N GLY A 94 -7.31 -31.77 6.41
CA GLY A 94 -7.16 -32.26 5.04
C GLY A 94 -6.31 -33.52 4.97
N ALA A 95 -5.23 -33.58 5.76
CA ALA A 95 -4.41 -34.77 5.89
C ALA A 95 -5.18 -35.95 6.51
N ALA A 96 -6.04 -35.68 7.50
CA ALA A 96 -6.89 -36.71 8.10
C ALA A 96 -7.93 -37.27 7.12
N VAL A 97 -8.59 -36.41 6.33
CA VAL A 97 -9.53 -36.82 5.27
C VAL A 97 -8.82 -37.68 4.22
N HIS A 98 -7.63 -37.27 3.78
CA HIS A 98 -6.82 -38.03 2.83
C HIS A 98 -6.46 -39.43 3.36
N ASN A 99 -6.00 -39.53 4.60
CA ASN A 99 -5.67 -40.82 5.22
C ASN A 99 -6.88 -41.77 5.34
N VAL A 100 -8.09 -41.23 5.55
CA VAL A 100 -9.32 -42.03 5.57
C VAL A 100 -9.70 -42.48 4.16
N ALA A 101 -9.57 -41.60 3.16
CA ALA A 101 -9.86 -41.89 1.77
C ALA A 101 -8.91 -42.97 1.22
N GLU A 102 -7.60 -42.86 1.48
CA GLU A 102 -6.58 -43.84 1.06
C GLU A 102 -6.89 -45.25 1.62
N ARG A 103 -7.29 -45.34 2.91
CA ARG A 103 -7.69 -46.62 3.52
C ARG A 103 -8.96 -47.20 2.90
N ALA A 104 -9.92 -46.35 2.53
CA ALA A 104 -11.15 -46.78 1.87
C ALA A 104 -10.87 -47.25 0.43
N GLU A 105 -9.99 -46.55 -0.28
CA GLU A 105 -9.51 -46.89 -1.62
C GLU A 105 -8.82 -48.25 -1.62
N GLU A 106 -7.87 -48.48 -0.71
CA GLU A 106 -7.20 -49.78 -0.57
C GLU A 106 -8.18 -50.94 -0.31
N ALA A 107 -9.20 -50.72 0.52
CA ALA A 107 -10.20 -51.74 0.83
C ALA A 107 -11.09 -52.08 -0.37
N LEU A 108 -11.53 -51.05 -1.11
CA LEU A 108 -12.35 -51.18 -2.31
C LEU A 108 -11.56 -51.76 -3.48
N GLN A 109 -10.28 -51.40 -3.62
CA GLN A 109 -9.38 -51.94 -4.63
C GLN A 109 -9.14 -53.44 -4.38
N LYS A 110 -8.89 -53.85 -3.13
CA LYS A 110 -8.81 -55.27 -2.75
C LYS A 110 -10.09 -56.03 -3.09
N LEU A 111 -11.27 -55.43 -2.87
CA LEU A 111 -12.57 -56.02 -3.24
C LEU A 111 -12.76 -56.15 -4.75
N ALA A 112 -12.32 -55.17 -5.53
CA ALA A 112 -12.38 -55.19 -6.99
C ALA A 112 -11.43 -56.25 -7.57
N ASP A 113 -10.21 -56.36 -7.03
CA ASP A 113 -9.20 -57.30 -7.50
C ASP A 113 -9.57 -58.78 -7.20
N HIS A 114 -10.33 -59.03 -6.12
CA HIS A 114 -10.77 -60.38 -5.74
C HIS A 114 -11.95 -60.93 -6.57
N ARG A 115 -12.67 -60.11 -7.34
CA ARG A 115 -13.84 -60.54 -8.12
C ARG A 115 -13.81 -60.00 -9.55
N LYS A 116 -13.06 -60.67 -10.43
CA LYS A 116 -12.99 -60.34 -11.87
C LYS A 116 -14.25 -60.78 -12.62
N GLY A 117 -14.87 -59.86 -13.37
CA GLY A 117 -15.86 -60.12 -14.42
C GLY A 117 -17.34 -59.88 -14.07
N GLY A 118 -17.67 -59.18 -12.98
CA GLY A 118 -19.06 -59.10 -12.47
C GLY A 118 -19.62 -57.70 -12.22
N VAL A 119 -20.94 -57.62 -11.97
CA VAL A 119 -21.65 -56.37 -11.57
C VAL A 119 -20.99 -55.71 -10.35
N LEU A 120 -20.47 -56.50 -9.41
CA LEU A 120 -19.73 -56.00 -8.24
C LEU A 120 -18.43 -55.27 -8.59
N GLU A 121 -17.69 -55.69 -9.61
CA GLU A 121 -16.47 -55.00 -10.06
C GLU A 121 -16.81 -53.63 -10.65
N ARG A 122 -17.88 -53.56 -11.45
CA ARG A 122 -18.38 -52.30 -12.01
C ARG A 122 -18.87 -51.35 -10.91
N ILE A 123 -19.57 -51.87 -9.91
CA ILE A 123 -19.98 -51.08 -8.73
C ILE A 123 -18.73 -50.59 -7.98
N ALA A 124 -17.78 -51.47 -7.66
CA ALA A 124 -16.56 -51.11 -6.93
C ALA A 124 -15.76 -50.01 -7.65
N ARG A 125 -15.54 -50.13 -8.98
CA ARG A 125 -14.88 -49.09 -9.79
C ARG A 125 -15.66 -47.77 -9.85
N THR A 126 -16.98 -47.83 -9.96
CA THR A 126 -17.82 -46.63 -9.99
C THR A 126 -17.78 -45.92 -8.62
N THR A 127 -17.85 -46.68 -7.53
CA THR A 127 -17.72 -46.18 -6.17
C THR A 127 -16.33 -45.59 -5.92
N LEU A 128 -15.26 -46.23 -6.39
CA LEU A 128 -13.89 -45.69 -6.31
C LEU A 128 -13.76 -44.36 -7.04
N SER A 129 -14.24 -44.28 -8.30
CA SER A 129 -14.22 -43.04 -9.06
C SER A 129 -15.05 -41.93 -8.41
N ALA A 130 -16.22 -42.25 -7.86
CA ALA A 130 -17.03 -41.29 -7.13
C ALA A 130 -16.36 -40.84 -5.82
N ALA A 131 -15.72 -41.76 -5.08
CA ALA A 131 -15.00 -41.46 -3.85
C ALA A 131 -13.80 -40.55 -4.12
N GLU A 132 -13.02 -40.81 -5.17
CA GLU A 132 -11.90 -39.95 -5.59
C GLU A 132 -12.40 -38.55 -5.95
N GLN A 133 -13.53 -38.43 -6.65
CA GLN A 133 -14.14 -37.13 -6.97
C GLN A 133 -14.60 -36.39 -5.72
N ILE A 134 -15.27 -37.08 -4.78
CA ILE A 134 -15.70 -36.49 -3.51
C ILE A 134 -14.49 -36.04 -2.68
N GLU A 135 -13.45 -36.86 -2.60
CA GLU A 135 -12.22 -36.50 -1.91
C GLU A 135 -11.59 -35.24 -2.52
N ARG A 136 -11.44 -35.18 -3.84
CA ARG A 136 -10.93 -33.99 -4.54
C ARG A 136 -11.77 -32.75 -4.25
N LEU A 137 -13.10 -32.88 -4.26
CA LEU A 137 -14.01 -31.77 -3.93
C LEU A 137 -13.84 -31.30 -2.47
N VAL A 138 -13.77 -32.23 -1.51
CA VAL A 138 -13.57 -31.91 -0.09
C VAL A 138 -12.20 -31.27 0.12
N GLN A 139 -11.15 -31.80 -0.51
CA GLN A 139 -9.80 -31.24 -0.45
C GLN A 139 -9.76 -29.82 -1.03
N TYR A 140 -10.35 -29.61 -2.21
CA TYR A 140 -10.44 -28.28 -2.82
C TYR A 140 -11.22 -27.31 -1.93
N GLU A 141 -12.30 -27.76 -1.31
CA GLU A 141 -13.12 -26.93 -0.43
C GLU A 141 -12.36 -26.53 0.85
N ILE A 142 -11.64 -27.46 1.48
CA ILE A 142 -10.77 -27.16 2.62
C ILE A 142 -9.66 -26.19 2.21
N PHE A 143 -9.00 -26.45 1.08
CA PHE A 143 -7.96 -25.58 0.53
C PHE A 143 -8.49 -24.17 0.25
N SER A 144 -9.64 -24.08 -0.43
CA SER A 144 -10.27 -22.82 -0.82
C SER A 144 -10.63 -21.99 0.40
N ARG A 145 -11.19 -22.59 1.45
CA ARG A 145 -11.51 -21.88 2.71
C ARG A 145 -10.27 -21.41 3.47
N ALA A 146 -9.22 -22.24 3.51
CA ALA A 146 -7.99 -21.91 4.21
C ALA A 146 -7.19 -20.79 3.51
N ASN A 147 -7.27 -20.72 2.18
CA ASN A 147 -6.48 -19.81 1.35
C ASN A 147 -7.30 -18.69 0.70
N ALA A 148 -8.59 -18.57 1.04
CA ALA A 148 -9.44 -17.48 0.55
C ALA A 148 -8.81 -16.12 0.88
N ILE A 149 -8.83 -15.22 -0.10
CA ILE A 149 -8.39 -13.84 0.09
C ILE A 149 -9.23 -13.15 1.16
N GLY A 150 -8.73 -12.04 1.70
CA GLY A 150 -9.46 -11.29 2.72
C GLY A 150 -10.85 -10.86 2.24
N GLY A 151 -11.81 -10.71 3.15
CA GLY A 151 -13.17 -10.32 2.78
C GLY A 151 -13.22 -8.96 2.07
N LEU A 152 -12.33 -8.03 2.46
CA LEU A 152 -12.17 -6.75 1.76
C LEU A 152 -11.58 -6.93 0.35
N ASP A 153 -10.58 -7.79 0.20
CA ASP A 153 -9.96 -8.14 -1.09
C ASP A 153 -10.97 -8.75 -2.07
N ASN A 154 -11.82 -9.64 -1.54
CA ASN A 154 -12.90 -10.27 -2.30
C ASN A 154 -14.02 -9.27 -2.62
N MET A 155 -14.35 -8.35 -1.71
CA MET A 155 -15.34 -7.30 -1.94
C MET A 155 -14.99 -6.48 -3.18
N TRP A 156 -13.71 -6.12 -3.40
CA TRP A 156 -13.31 -5.39 -4.60
C TRP A 156 -13.66 -6.12 -5.89
N LEU A 157 -13.46 -7.45 -5.93
CA LEU A 157 -13.84 -8.28 -7.08
C LEU A 157 -15.35 -8.41 -7.25
N LEU A 158 -16.10 -8.41 -6.15
CA LEU A 158 -17.57 -8.49 -6.18
C LEU A 158 -18.21 -7.19 -6.68
N ILE A 159 -17.65 -6.03 -6.33
CA ILE A 159 -18.16 -4.74 -6.79
C ILE A 159 -17.61 -4.35 -8.15
N ASP A 160 -16.47 -4.91 -8.56
CA ASP A 160 -15.90 -4.72 -9.89
C ASP A 160 -16.76 -5.37 -10.99
N GLY A 161 -16.94 -4.64 -12.10
CA GLY A 161 -17.81 -5.04 -13.21
C GLY A 161 -19.32 -5.05 -12.90
N ILE A 162 -19.73 -4.69 -11.67
CA ILE A 162 -21.15 -4.54 -11.28
C ILE A 162 -21.48 -3.09 -10.95
N SER A 163 -20.55 -2.41 -10.27
CA SER A 163 -20.66 -1.01 -9.94
C SER A 163 -19.73 -0.17 -10.82
N SER A 164 -19.86 1.14 -10.67
CA SER A 164 -19.02 2.15 -11.26
C SER A 164 -17.65 2.29 -10.57
N PHE A 165 -17.26 1.36 -9.69
CA PHE A 165 -15.95 1.37 -9.02
C PHE A 165 -14.80 1.14 -10.01
N ASN A 166 -13.67 1.84 -9.83
CA ASN A 166 -12.42 1.55 -10.55
C ASN A 166 -11.34 1.11 -9.54
N PRO A 167 -11.03 -0.20 -9.43
CA PRO A 167 -10.15 -0.79 -8.41
C PRO A 167 -8.65 -0.63 -8.70
N ILE A 168 -8.23 0.41 -9.43
CA ILE A 168 -6.85 0.53 -9.91
C ILE A 168 -6.02 1.47 -9.01
N CYS A 169 -4.89 0.96 -8.53
CA CYS A 169 -3.80 1.74 -7.97
C CYS A 169 -2.75 1.97 -9.05
N THR A 170 -2.21 3.19 -9.14
CA THR A 170 -1.15 3.51 -10.10
C THR A 170 0.02 4.20 -9.42
N ALA A 171 1.23 3.89 -9.86
CA ALA A 171 2.45 4.64 -9.55
C ALA A 171 3.12 5.06 -10.86
N THR A 172 3.55 6.31 -10.95
CA THR A 172 4.29 6.83 -12.12
C THR A 172 5.63 7.37 -11.67
N TYR A 173 6.69 6.90 -12.32
CA TYR A 173 8.07 7.33 -12.14
C TYR A 173 8.53 8.08 -13.38
N THR A 174 9.29 9.14 -13.19
CA THR A 174 10.07 9.78 -14.25
C THR A 174 11.53 9.73 -13.85
N PHE A 175 12.42 9.51 -14.79
CA PHE A 175 13.83 9.25 -14.53
C PHE A 175 14.70 10.39 -15.03
N LYS A 176 15.92 10.48 -14.52
CA LYS A 176 16.90 11.46 -14.99
C LYS A 176 17.43 11.11 -16.38
N GLU A 177 17.72 9.82 -16.57
CA GLU A 177 18.00 9.22 -17.87
C GLU A 177 17.07 8.02 -18.08
N PRO A 178 16.75 7.63 -19.33
CA PRO A 178 15.78 6.57 -19.58
C PRO A 178 16.19 5.25 -18.93
N ALA A 179 15.30 4.70 -18.09
CA ALA A 179 15.46 3.35 -17.56
C ALA A 179 15.10 2.35 -18.66
N ARG A 180 16.06 1.49 -19.04
CA ARG A 180 15.84 0.51 -20.10
C ARG A 180 14.86 -0.56 -19.65
N LEU A 181 14.11 -1.11 -20.61
CA LEU A 181 13.16 -2.20 -20.36
C LEU A 181 13.78 -3.35 -19.55
N ASP A 182 15.01 -3.76 -19.89
CA ASP A 182 15.66 -4.90 -19.25
C ASP A 182 16.10 -4.61 -17.80
N ASP A 183 16.54 -3.39 -17.50
CA ASP A 183 16.90 -2.97 -16.13
C ASP A 183 15.65 -2.92 -15.22
N ILE A 184 14.51 -2.52 -15.79
CA ILE A 184 13.21 -2.57 -15.12
C ILE A 184 12.79 -4.02 -14.89
N ARG A 185 12.94 -4.90 -15.89
CA ARG A 185 12.64 -6.34 -15.75
C ARG A 185 13.48 -7.00 -14.65
N GLU A 186 14.77 -6.71 -14.59
CA GLU A 186 15.64 -7.24 -13.53
C GLU A 186 15.19 -6.76 -12.14
N SER A 187 14.83 -5.47 -12.04
CA SER A 187 14.28 -4.92 -10.80
C SER A 187 12.97 -5.62 -10.40
N MET A 188 12.06 -5.84 -11.36
CA MET A 188 10.79 -6.55 -11.11
C MET A 188 11.01 -8.04 -10.78
N ALA A 189 12.01 -8.70 -11.36
CA ALA A 189 12.38 -10.07 -11.01
C ALA A 189 12.79 -10.19 -9.53
N ARG A 190 13.55 -9.21 -9.01
CA ARG A 190 13.85 -9.10 -7.57
C ARG A 190 12.58 -8.89 -6.74
N GLN A 191 11.64 -8.06 -7.22
CA GLN A 191 10.34 -7.86 -6.56
C GLN A 191 9.57 -9.17 -6.43
N ILE A 192 9.45 -9.90 -7.54
CA ILE A 192 8.72 -11.16 -7.64
C ILE A 192 9.31 -12.20 -6.69
N GLY A 193 10.63 -12.29 -6.59
CA GLY A 193 11.30 -13.21 -5.67
C GLY A 193 10.97 -12.96 -4.19
N HIS A 194 10.70 -11.72 -3.80
CA HIS A 194 10.30 -11.37 -2.44
C HIS A 194 8.77 -11.41 -2.23
N PHE A 195 7.99 -11.11 -3.27
CA PHE A 195 6.54 -11.01 -3.22
C PHE A 195 5.88 -12.00 -4.20
N PRO A 196 5.65 -13.26 -3.78
CA PRO A 196 5.07 -14.30 -4.65
C PRO A 196 3.71 -13.94 -5.26
N LYS A 197 2.98 -13.00 -4.66
CA LYS A 197 1.66 -12.58 -5.15
C LYS A 197 1.70 -11.95 -6.55
N TYR A 198 2.88 -11.49 -7.03
CA TYR A 198 3.05 -11.02 -8.41
C TYR A 198 3.03 -12.15 -9.46
N THR A 199 3.19 -13.42 -9.06
CA THR A 199 3.08 -14.59 -9.97
C THR A 199 1.80 -15.38 -9.72
N GLN A 200 0.83 -14.78 -9.02
CA GLN A 200 -0.42 -15.43 -8.67
C GLN A 200 -1.60 -14.82 -9.44
N LYS A 201 -2.46 -15.70 -9.95
CA LYS A 201 -3.74 -15.37 -10.60
C LYS A 201 -4.91 -15.75 -9.72
N LEU A 202 -6.10 -15.26 -10.04
CA LEU A 202 -7.33 -15.68 -9.35
C LEU A 202 -7.75 -17.07 -9.87
N ALA A 203 -8.06 -18.00 -8.96
CA ALA A 203 -8.55 -19.33 -9.34
C ALA A 203 -10.00 -19.29 -9.83
N ASP A 204 -10.83 -18.51 -9.13
CA ASP A 204 -12.25 -18.33 -9.38
C ASP A 204 -12.68 -16.91 -8.99
N VAL A 205 -13.83 -16.44 -9.47
CA VAL A 205 -14.41 -15.15 -9.04
C VAL A 205 -15.92 -15.28 -8.88
N GLY A 206 -16.47 -14.64 -7.84
CA GLY A 206 -17.93 -14.49 -7.69
C GLY A 206 -18.68 -15.77 -7.30
N ARG A 207 -18.10 -16.63 -6.43
CA ARG A 207 -18.82 -17.76 -5.82
C ARG A 207 -19.74 -17.30 -4.70
N PHE A 208 -20.84 -18.02 -4.45
CA PHE A 208 -21.83 -17.63 -3.44
C PHE A 208 -21.37 -17.81 -2.00
N PHE A 209 -20.79 -18.95 -1.67
CA PHE A 209 -20.50 -19.32 -0.28
C PHE A 209 -19.00 -19.23 0.07
N HIS A 210 -18.17 -18.86 -0.90
CA HIS A 210 -16.71 -18.93 -0.80
C HIS A 210 -16.05 -17.68 -1.40
N GLY A 211 -15.00 -17.21 -0.75
CA GLY A 211 -14.14 -16.17 -1.27
C GLY A 211 -13.23 -16.69 -2.37
N THR A 212 -12.78 -15.78 -3.22
CA THR A 212 -11.78 -16.03 -4.25
C THR A 212 -10.44 -16.45 -3.64
N VAL A 213 -9.64 -17.25 -4.35
CA VAL A 213 -8.28 -17.65 -3.95
C VAL A 213 -7.26 -17.18 -4.99
N PHE A 214 -6.07 -16.79 -4.52
CA PHE A 214 -4.90 -16.63 -5.37
C PHE A 214 -4.15 -17.95 -5.50
N ILE A 215 -3.93 -18.40 -6.74
CA ILE A 215 -3.13 -19.57 -7.08
C ILE A 215 -1.92 -19.14 -7.90
N ASN A 216 -0.82 -19.89 -7.81
CA ASN A 216 0.34 -19.66 -8.66
C ASN A 216 -0.05 -19.84 -10.14
N ASP A 217 0.52 -19.00 -10.99
CA ASP A 217 0.37 -19.14 -12.43
C ASP A 217 1.55 -19.94 -12.99
N ASP A 218 1.30 -21.21 -13.30
CA ASP A 218 2.33 -22.13 -13.81
C ASP A 218 2.89 -21.70 -15.18
N ASP A 219 2.09 -20.95 -15.95
CA ASP A 219 2.45 -20.37 -17.24
C ASP A 219 2.93 -18.91 -17.11
N PHE A 220 3.33 -18.47 -15.91
CA PHE A 220 3.71 -17.08 -15.67
C PHE A 220 4.84 -16.61 -16.59
N ASP A 221 4.56 -15.60 -17.40
CA ASP A 221 5.55 -14.90 -18.22
C ASP A 221 5.54 -13.40 -17.93
N MET A 222 6.67 -12.90 -17.41
CA MET A 222 6.88 -11.50 -17.08
C MET A 222 6.75 -10.57 -18.31
N SER A 223 7.00 -11.07 -19.53
CA SER A 223 6.91 -10.30 -20.77
C SER A 223 5.49 -9.78 -21.05
N TRP A 224 4.46 -10.45 -20.52
CA TRP A 224 3.07 -10.02 -20.66
C TRP A 224 2.75 -8.80 -19.80
N HIS A 225 3.42 -8.68 -18.66
CA HIS A 225 3.17 -7.64 -17.66
C HIS A 225 4.03 -6.40 -17.88
N ILE A 226 5.25 -6.55 -18.42
CA ILE A 226 6.19 -5.43 -18.60
C ILE A 226 6.40 -5.18 -20.09
N ARG A 227 5.89 -4.03 -20.56
CA ARG A 227 5.96 -3.62 -21.96
C ARG A 227 6.70 -2.30 -22.13
N SER A 228 7.47 -2.20 -23.20
CA SER A 228 7.95 -0.90 -23.69
C SER A 228 6.89 -0.30 -24.60
N GLU A 229 6.57 0.96 -24.38
CA GLU A 229 5.56 1.72 -25.11
C GLU A 229 6.20 3.04 -25.58
N THR A 230 5.75 3.59 -26.69
CA THR A 230 6.28 4.86 -27.24
C THR A 230 5.21 5.93 -27.17
N LEU A 231 5.50 7.04 -26.48
CA LEU A 231 4.60 8.19 -26.45
C LEU A 231 4.55 8.89 -27.82
N PRO A 232 3.37 9.35 -28.26
CA PRO A 232 3.26 10.09 -29.52
C PRO A 232 3.85 11.51 -29.39
N GLY A 233 3.99 12.19 -30.53
CA GLY A 233 4.27 13.63 -30.58
C GLY A 233 5.56 14.03 -29.85
N ALA A 234 5.47 15.09 -29.04
CA ALA A 234 6.61 15.61 -28.26
C ALA A 234 7.00 14.72 -27.07
N ALA A 235 6.22 13.67 -26.77
CA ALA A 235 6.46 12.76 -25.66
C ALA A 235 6.67 13.46 -24.30
N GLY A 236 5.96 14.58 -24.10
CA GLY A 236 6.07 15.41 -22.91
C GLY A 236 5.08 15.01 -21.82
N LYS A 237 4.95 15.89 -20.82
CA LYS A 237 4.02 15.71 -19.70
C LYS A 237 2.60 15.37 -20.16
N ARG A 238 2.08 16.09 -21.16
CA ARG A 238 0.70 15.92 -21.64
C ARG A 238 0.47 14.54 -22.25
N GLU A 239 1.43 14.07 -23.05
CA GLU A 239 1.38 12.76 -23.69
C GLU A 239 1.53 11.64 -22.66
N LEU A 240 2.37 11.81 -21.64
CA LEU A 240 2.45 10.88 -20.50
C LEU A 240 1.14 10.82 -19.71
N GLU A 241 0.51 11.96 -19.45
CA GLU A 241 -0.79 12.02 -18.75
C GLU A 241 -1.91 11.36 -19.54
N SER A 242 -1.96 11.57 -20.85
CA SER A 242 -2.91 10.88 -21.75
C SER A 242 -2.65 9.37 -21.79
N PHE A 243 -1.38 8.95 -21.86
CA PHE A 243 -1.05 7.52 -21.79
C PHE A 243 -1.47 6.92 -20.45
N ALA A 244 -1.18 7.61 -19.34
CA ALA A 244 -1.55 7.15 -18.01
C ALA A 244 -3.07 7.03 -17.85
N SER A 245 -3.85 7.99 -18.35
CA SER A 245 -5.32 7.89 -18.32
C SER A 245 -5.83 6.68 -19.07
N ASP A 246 -5.29 6.41 -20.26
CA ASP A 246 -5.68 5.25 -21.06
C ASP A 246 -5.24 3.93 -20.40
N PHE A 247 -4.03 3.91 -19.83
CA PHE A 247 -3.49 2.74 -19.12
C PHE A 247 -4.28 2.39 -17.85
N ILE A 248 -4.75 3.41 -17.12
CA ILE A 248 -5.65 3.27 -15.97
C ILE A 248 -7.05 2.81 -16.42
N ALA A 249 -7.51 3.17 -17.62
CA ALA A 249 -8.83 2.80 -18.11
C ALA A 249 -8.92 1.37 -18.66
N ARG A 250 -7.79 0.69 -18.94
CA ARG A 250 -7.77 -0.67 -19.50
C ARG A 250 -8.39 -1.69 -18.54
N ASP A 251 -9.21 -2.59 -19.06
CA ASP A 251 -9.77 -3.70 -18.30
C ASP A 251 -8.68 -4.70 -17.82
N TRP A 252 -9.06 -5.56 -16.88
CA TRP A 252 -8.20 -6.64 -16.35
C TRP A 252 -8.54 -7.98 -16.99
N ASP A 253 -7.50 -8.72 -17.39
CA ASP A 253 -7.59 -10.15 -17.67
C ASP A 253 -7.43 -10.92 -16.36
N TYR A 254 -8.56 -11.38 -15.80
CA TYR A 254 -8.60 -12.12 -14.54
C TYR A 254 -7.96 -13.52 -14.60
N THR A 255 -7.57 -13.99 -15.78
CA THR A 255 -6.84 -15.26 -15.95
C THR A 255 -5.34 -15.13 -15.68
N ARG A 256 -4.85 -13.92 -15.39
CA ARG A 256 -3.43 -13.59 -15.19
C ARG A 256 -3.22 -12.81 -13.89
N PRO A 257 -1.97 -12.68 -13.41
CA PRO A 257 -1.65 -11.80 -12.28
C PRO A 257 -2.06 -10.34 -12.53
N LEU A 258 -2.68 -9.72 -11.52
CA LEU A 258 -3.38 -8.43 -11.68
C LEU A 258 -2.48 -7.19 -11.52
N TRP A 259 -1.41 -7.13 -12.31
CA TRP A 259 -0.50 -5.98 -12.38
C TRP A 259 0.05 -5.78 -13.80
N SER A 260 0.50 -4.57 -14.12
CA SER A 260 1.17 -4.26 -15.39
C SER A 260 2.12 -3.06 -15.26
N VAL A 261 3.15 -3.03 -16.09
CA VAL A 261 4.18 -2.00 -16.16
C VAL A 261 4.35 -1.55 -17.61
N ALA A 262 4.32 -0.25 -17.84
CA ALA A 262 4.68 0.36 -19.11
C ALA A 262 5.95 1.19 -18.93
N VAL A 263 6.98 0.88 -19.72
CA VAL A 263 8.24 1.63 -19.80
C VAL A 263 8.18 2.55 -21.02
N LEU A 264 8.45 3.83 -20.83
CA LEU A 264 8.29 4.90 -21.81
C LEU A 264 9.64 5.58 -22.00
N GLU A 265 10.56 4.95 -22.72
CA GLU A 265 11.95 5.42 -22.85
C GLU A 265 12.07 6.77 -23.58
N ASN A 266 11.12 7.08 -24.46
CA ASN A 266 11.12 8.31 -25.26
C ASN A 266 10.52 9.53 -24.55
N PHE A 267 10.05 9.39 -23.30
CA PHE A 267 9.51 10.52 -22.54
C PHE A 267 10.58 11.58 -22.29
N VAL A 268 10.22 12.86 -22.47
CA VAL A 268 11.11 14.00 -22.17
C VAL A 268 10.30 15.12 -21.52
N ASP A 269 10.68 15.50 -20.30
CA ASP A 269 10.10 16.64 -19.59
C ASP A 269 11.12 17.78 -19.52
N GLN A 270 10.88 18.84 -20.29
CA GLN A 270 11.76 20.01 -20.34
C GLN A 270 11.80 20.77 -19.01
N ASP A 271 10.70 20.77 -18.25
CA ASP A 271 10.59 21.53 -17.00
C ASP A 271 11.39 20.87 -15.86
N THR A 272 11.44 19.53 -15.85
CA THR A 272 12.18 18.78 -14.82
C THR A 272 13.53 18.24 -15.27
N GLY A 273 13.79 18.25 -16.58
CA GLY A 273 14.93 17.57 -17.18
C GLY A 273 14.83 16.05 -17.16
N ALA A 274 13.65 15.49 -16.85
CA ALA A 274 13.46 14.05 -16.81
C ALA A 274 13.45 13.46 -18.23
N LYS A 275 14.06 12.29 -18.37
CA LYS A 275 14.09 11.49 -19.59
C LYS A 275 13.71 10.06 -19.25
N GLY A 276 12.71 9.53 -19.93
CA GLY A 276 12.10 8.24 -19.63
C GLY A 276 11.09 8.29 -18.48
N ALA A 277 10.06 7.47 -18.60
CA ALA A 277 9.04 7.28 -17.58
C ALA A 277 8.65 5.81 -17.43
N CYS A 278 8.05 5.47 -16.29
CA CYS A 278 7.48 4.15 -16.02
C CYS A 278 6.14 4.31 -15.32
N VAL A 279 5.10 3.67 -15.84
CA VAL A 279 3.76 3.64 -15.22
C VAL A 279 3.45 2.22 -14.79
N ILE A 280 3.23 2.03 -13.50
CA ILE A 280 2.89 0.75 -12.88
C ILE A 280 1.45 0.81 -12.41
N ARG A 281 0.63 -0.18 -12.79
CA ARG A 281 -0.74 -0.33 -12.30
C ARG A 281 -0.93 -1.68 -11.62
N GLY A 282 -1.78 -1.72 -10.61
CA GLY A 282 -2.18 -2.95 -9.92
C GLY A 282 -3.64 -2.89 -9.51
N HIS A 283 -4.32 -4.03 -9.58
CA HIS A 283 -5.67 -4.18 -9.04
C HIS A 283 -5.62 -4.14 -7.51
N HIS A 284 -6.56 -3.46 -6.85
CA HIS A 284 -6.53 -3.25 -5.39
C HIS A 284 -6.77 -4.52 -4.54
N THR A 285 -7.19 -5.62 -5.17
CA THR A 285 -7.18 -6.98 -4.57
C THR A 285 -5.76 -7.56 -4.44
N LEU A 286 -4.81 -7.05 -5.24
CA LEU A 286 -3.40 -7.46 -5.17
C LEU A 286 -2.76 -6.97 -3.87
N ALA A 287 -3.03 -5.74 -3.44
CA ALA A 287 -2.51 -5.16 -2.20
C ALA A 287 -3.29 -3.89 -1.83
N ASP A 288 -3.25 -3.51 -0.55
CA ASP A 288 -3.58 -2.14 -0.17
C ASP A 288 -2.55 -1.13 -0.72
N GLY A 289 -2.89 0.16 -0.67
CA GLY A 289 -1.98 1.22 -1.12
C GLY A 289 -0.62 1.22 -0.41
N GLN A 290 -0.56 0.85 0.88
CA GLN A 290 0.73 0.79 1.60
C GLN A 290 1.58 -0.42 1.18
N GLY A 291 0.98 -1.61 1.08
CA GLY A 291 1.65 -2.83 0.64
C GLY A 291 2.14 -2.71 -0.80
N PHE A 292 1.36 -2.08 -1.69
CA PHE A 292 1.75 -1.83 -3.07
C PHE A 292 2.93 -0.84 -3.21
N ILE A 293 3.01 0.16 -2.33
CA ILE A 293 4.13 1.12 -2.34
C ILE A 293 5.37 0.53 -1.68
N MET A 294 5.18 -0.22 -0.60
CA MET A 294 6.24 -0.97 0.07
C MET A 294 6.90 -1.96 -0.89
N SER A 295 6.12 -2.71 -1.67
CA SER A 295 6.68 -3.61 -2.67
C SER A 295 7.46 -2.87 -3.75
N GLN A 296 7.03 -1.68 -4.16
CA GLN A 296 7.77 -0.88 -5.14
C GLN A 296 9.06 -0.29 -4.56
N LEU A 297 9.02 0.19 -3.32
CA LEU A 297 10.22 0.70 -2.64
C LEU A 297 11.29 -0.38 -2.44
N PHE A 298 10.88 -1.63 -2.25
CA PHE A 298 11.78 -2.76 -2.05
C PHE A 298 12.83 -2.88 -3.16
N VAL A 299 12.48 -2.60 -4.42
CA VAL A 299 13.39 -2.76 -5.56
C VAL A 299 14.25 -1.53 -5.86
N THR A 300 14.08 -0.47 -5.08
CA THR A 300 14.81 0.81 -5.22
C THR A 300 16.06 0.84 -4.34
N SER A 301 16.86 1.90 -4.45
CA SER A 301 18.00 2.14 -3.55
C SER A 301 17.60 2.30 -2.07
N LEU A 302 16.30 2.43 -1.76
CA LEU A 302 15.78 2.43 -0.38
C LEU A 302 15.52 1.02 0.18
N GLY A 303 15.51 -0.03 -0.64
CA GLY A 303 15.03 -1.37 -0.28
C GLY A 303 15.63 -1.93 1.02
N SER A 304 16.96 -2.03 1.10
CA SER A 304 17.66 -2.56 2.29
C SER A 304 17.41 -1.74 3.56
N LYS A 305 17.31 -0.42 3.42
CA LYS A 305 16.99 0.48 4.52
C LYS A 305 15.52 0.35 4.93
N LEU A 306 14.60 0.15 3.98
CA LEU A 306 13.20 -0.13 4.27
C LEU A 306 13.07 -1.42 5.07
N GLU A 307 13.80 -2.48 4.68
CA GLU A 307 13.85 -3.75 5.41
C GLU A 307 14.26 -3.57 6.86
N SER A 308 15.42 -2.91 7.08
CA SER A 308 15.90 -2.59 8.43
C SER A 308 14.90 -1.75 9.22
N MET A 309 14.31 -0.71 8.61
CA MET A 309 13.34 0.14 9.29
C MET A 309 12.07 -0.61 9.71
N MET A 310 11.59 -1.54 8.88
CA MET A 310 10.42 -2.37 9.19
C MET A 310 10.71 -3.37 10.30
N ALA A 311 11.85 -4.06 10.24
CA ALA A 311 12.29 -4.99 11.29
C ALA A 311 12.49 -4.25 12.63
N ASP A 312 13.17 -3.09 12.61
CA ASP A 312 13.40 -2.27 13.80
C ASP A 312 12.09 -1.77 14.42
N GLY A 313 11.11 -1.41 13.59
CA GLY A 313 9.78 -0.98 14.03
C GLY A 313 8.98 -2.11 14.70
N ALA A 314 9.00 -3.31 14.10
CA ALA A 314 8.37 -4.50 14.65
C ALA A 314 8.99 -4.89 16.01
N GLN A 315 10.32 -4.90 16.08
CA GLN A 315 11.05 -5.18 17.31
C GLN A 315 10.75 -4.15 18.39
N LEU A 316 10.76 -2.85 18.05
CA LEU A 316 10.46 -1.78 19.00
C LEU A 316 9.03 -1.91 19.56
N LEU A 317 8.05 -2.25 18.72
CA LEU A 317 6.66 -2.44 19.17
C LEU A 317 6.54 -3.65 20.11
N SER A 318 7.21 -4.77 19.79
CA SER A 318 7.29 -5.95 20.65
C SER A 318 7.94 -5.64 22.00
N ASP A 319 9.08 -4.95 21.97
CA ASP A 319 9.82 -4.55 23.17
C ASP A 319 9.00 -3.58 24.03
N ALA A 320 8.28 -2.64 23.41
CA ALA A 320 7.43 -1.69 24.13
C ALA A 320 6.28 -2.38 24.86
N LYS A 321 5.60 -3.34 24.20
CA LYS A 321 4.53 -4.16 24.83
C LYS A 321 5.03 -4.92 26.07
N GLN A 322 6.29 -5.32 26.07
CA GLN A 322 6.95 -6.08 27.16
C GLN A 322 7.67 -5.18 28.18
N GLY A 323 7.64 -3.85 28.01
CA GLY A 323 8.41 -2.90 28.82
C GLY A 323 9.94 -2.95 28.61
N LYS A 324 10.40 -3.72 27.62
CA LYS A 324 11.82 -3.89 27.28
C LYS A 324 12.34 -2.83 26.31
N ALA A 325 11.48 -1.95 25.79
CA ALA A 325 11.95 -0.87 24.93
C ALA A 325 12.86 0.08 25.72
N LEU A 326 13.97 0.49 25.11
CA LEU A 326 14.80 1.58 25.64
C LEU A 326 13.96 2.86 25.74
N PRO A 327 13.93 3.56 26.89
CA PRO A 327 13.20 4.81 27.04
C PRO A 327 13.51 5.85 25.96
N SER A 328 14.78 6.02 25.57
CA SER A 328 15.19 6.89 24.47
C SER A 328 14.61 6.53 23.10
N ARG A 329 14.39 5.23 22.84
CA ARG A 329 13.78 4.76 21.57
C ARG A 329 12.30 5.11 21.49
N MET A 330 11.59 5.20 22.62
CA MET A 330 10.21 5.68 22.64
C MET A 330 10.14 7.21 22.58
N ASN A 331 10.98 7.90 23.38
CA ASN A 331 11.06 9.35 23.38
C ASN A 331 12.47 9.79 23.82
N LYS A 332 13.15 10.58 22.97
CA LYS A 332 14.50 11.09 23.26
C LYS A 332 14.60 11.84 24.59
N LYS A 333 13.52 12.44 25.10
CA LYS A 333 13.48 13.12 26.40
C LYS A 333 13.67 12.17 27.59
N LEU A 334 13.44 10.88 27.40
CA LEU A 334 13.59 9.85 28.41
C LEU A 334 14.98 9.21 28.42
N ALA A 335 15.93 9.69 27.61
CA ALA A 335 17.25 9.08 27.47
C ALA A 335 18.06 9.00 28.79
N SER A 336 17.79 9.88 29.76
CA SER A 336 18.41 9.78 31.09
C SER A 336 18.00 8.53 31.88
N LEU A 337 16.87 7.90 31.51
CA LEU A 337 16.39 6.66 32.12
C LEU A 337 17.04 5.41 31.52
N ASP A 338 17.71 5.52 30.37
CA ASP A 338 18.39 4.39 29.73
C ASP A 338 19.46 3.78 30.64
N ARG A 339 20.06 4.55 31.55
CA ARG A 339 21.04 4.03 32.53
C ARG A 339 20.46 3.00 33.50
N PHE A 340 19.14 2.98 33.67
CA PHE A 340 18.42 2.01 34.53
C PHE A 340 17.78 0.89 33.70
N HIS A 341 18.07 0.84 32.40
CA HIS A 341 17.64 -0.22 31.51
C HIS A 341 18.21 -1.57 31.99
N GLY A 342 17.34 -2.57 32.12
CA GLY A 342 17.67 -3.88 32.71
C GLY A 342 17.22 -4.05 34.17
N THR A 343 16.82 -2.98 34.86
CA THR A 343 16.14 -3.12 36.16
C THR A 343 14.68 -3.55 35.97
N ILE A 344 14.22 -4.49 36.80
CA ILE A 344 12.82 -4.94 36.79
C ILE A 344 11.88 -3.76 37.07
N ALA A 345 12.28 -2.84 37.95
CA ALA A 345 11.50 -1.65 38.28
C ALA A 345 11.23 -0.77 37.04
N LEU A 346 12.27 -0.42 36.27
CA LEU A 346 12.07 0.38 35.06
C LEU A 346 11.26 -0.37 34.01
N GLN A 347 11.49 -1.68 33.85
CA GLN A 347 10.72 -2.51 32.91
C GLN A 347 9.22 -2.49 33.23
N LEU A 348 8.85 -2.64 34.51
CA LEU A 348 7.46 -2.57 34.97
C LEU A 348 6.87 -1.18 34.73
N VAL A 349 7.63 -0.11 35.00
CA VAL A 349 7.19 1.28 34.72
C VAL A 349 6.94 1.50 33.23
N MET A 350 7.84 1.03 32.38
CA MET A 350 7.73 1.16 30.92
C MET A 350 6.57 0.35 30.36
N MET A 351 6.36 -0.87 30.85
CA MET A 351 5.21 -1.70 30.51
C MET A 351 3.90 -1.04 30.95
N ALA A 352 3.84 -0.53 32.18
CA ALA A 352 2.68 0.20 32.69
C ALA A 352 2.41 1.46 31.85
N LEU A 353 3.43 2.22 31.48
CA LEU A 353 3.30 3.41 30.64
C LEU A 353 2.75 3.08 29.25
N TYR A 354 3.22 1.98 28.64
CA TYR A 354 2.70 1.51 27.36
C TYR A 354 1.21 1.15 27.46
N TRP A 355 0.83 0.28 28.41
CA TRP A 355 -0.56 -0.19 28.53
C TRP A 355 -1.54 0.88 29.01
N THR A 356 -1.08 1.81 29.85
CA THR A 356 -1.88 2.98 30.23
C THR A 356 -2.10 3.91 29.04
N SER A 357 -1.04 4.20 28.25
CA SER A 357 -1.20 4.97 27.01
C SER A 357 -2.15 4.27 26.04
N TRP A 358 -2.03 2.94 25.88
CA TRP A 358 -2.92 2.16 25.04
C TRP A 358 -4.38 2.23 25.51
N LEU A 359 -4.63 2.11 26.82
CA LEU A 359 -5.97 2.20 27.40
C LEU A 359 -6.57 3.60 27.21
N VAL A 360 -5.78 4.66 27.42
CA VAL A 360 -6.20 6.04 27.18
C VAL A 360 -6.54 6.22 25.70
N SER A 361 -5.70 5.74 24.77
CA SER A 361 -5.98 5.77 23.34
C SER A 361 -7.26 5.02 22.99
N LEU A 362 -7.51 3.85 23.59
CA LEU A 362 -8.73 3.08 23.38
C LEU A 362 -9.97 3.87 23.81
N ILE A 363 -9.94 4.51 24.98
CA ILE A 363 -11.04 5.34 25.48
C ILE A 363 -11.29 6.53 24.54
N THR A 364 -10.23 7.20 24.08
CA THR A 364 -10.38 8.31 23.13
C THR A 364 -10.91 7.84 21.78
N ASP A 365 -10.49 6.66 21.31
CA ASP A 365 -10.96 6.10 20.04
C ASP A 365 -12.43 5.65 20.11
N LEU A 366 -12.89 5.19 21.28
CA LEU A 366 -14.31 4.89 21.54
C LEU A 366 -15.17 6.16 21.55
N ALA A 367 -14.70 7.23 22.18
CA ALA A 367 -15.40 8.52 22.14
C ALA A 367 -15.45 9.11 20.72
N GLY A 368 -14.35 8.99 19.97
CA GLY A 368 -14.29 9.37 18.56
C GLY A 368 -15.20 8.52 17.68
N CYS A 369 -15.41 7.24 18.01
CA CYS A 369 -16.37 6.37 17.32
C CYS A 369 -17.80 6.93 17.35
N ILE A 370 -18.30 7.31 18.52
CA ILE A 370 -19.64 7.88 18.68
C ILE A 370 -19.75 9.19 17.89
N THR A 371 -18.76 10.07 18.04
CA THR A 371 -18.73 11.37 17.36
C THR A 371 -18.71 11.21 15.84
N LEU A 372 -17.90 10.29 15.32
CA LEU A 372 -17.82 10.01 13.90
C LEU A 372 -19.11 9.37 13.38
N ALA A 373 -19.70 8.42 14.11
CA ALA A 373 -20.95 7.77 13.72
C ALA A 373 -22.10 8.77 13.59
N VAL A 374 -22.29 9.64 14.60
CA VAL A 374 -23.35 10.66 14.59
C VAL A 374 -23.12 11.66 13.46
N SER A 375 -21.91 12.21 13.34
CA SER A 375 -21.62 13.23 12.33
C SER A 375 -21.68 12.68 10.90
N THR A 376 -21.13 11.48 10.67
CA THR A 376 -21.19 10.82 9.35
C THR A 376 -22.61 10.48 8.97
N SER A 377 -23.42 9.95 9.90
CA SER A 377 -24.83 9.64 9.65
C SER A 377 -25.64 10.89 9.32
N PHE A 378 -25.44 11.97 10.09
CA PHE A 378 -26.10 13.25 9.83
C PHE A 378 -25.76 13.79 8.44
N PHE A 379 -24.47 13.88 8.10
CA PHE A 379 -24.06 14.40 6.80
C PHE A 379 -24.45 13.48 5.66
N PHE A 380 -24.33 12.16 5.82
CA PHE A 380 -24.79 11.19 4.83
C PHE A 380 -26.27 11.39 4.53
N LEU A 381 -27.15 11.39 5.54
CA LEU A 381 -28.59 11.62 5.36
C LEU A 381 -28.88 12.99 4.73
N ALA A 382 -28.10 14.00 5.10
CA ALA A 382 -28.23 15.34 4.54
C ALA A 382 -27.75 15.44 3.08
N THR A 383 -26.80 14.62 2.61
CA THR A 383 -26.13 14.81 1.30
C THR A 383 -26.34 13.69 0.28
N PHE A 384 -26.61 12.45 0.67
CA PHE A 384 -26.55 11.27 -0.23
C PHE A 384 -27.41 11.40 -1.50
N TRP A 385 -28.54 12.10 -1.42
CA TRP A 385 -29.50 12.29 -2.52
C TRP A 385 -29.26 13.56 -3.36
N ARG A 386 -28.35 14.43 -2.90
CA ARG A 386 -28.01 15.74 -3.51
C ARG A 386 -26.49 15.95 -3.58
N GLN A 387 -25.72 14.87 -3.63
CA GLN A 387 -24.26 14.97 -3.72
C GLN A 387 -23.87 15.72 -5.01
N ARG A 388 -22.95 16.67 -4.90
CA ARG A 388 -22.38 17.41 -6.03
C ARG A 388 -21.08 16.76 -6.47
N TYR A 389 -20.90 16.63 -7.78
CA TYR A 389 -19.68 16.13 -8.40
C TYR A 389 -19.08 17.20 -9.30
N VAL A 390 -17.74 17.22 -9.36
CA VAL A 390 -17.00 17.98 -10.38
C VAL A 390 -17.00 17.25 -11.74
N THR A 391 -17.40 15.98 -11.70
CA THR A 391 -17.94 15.11 -12.74
C THR A 391 -19.21 15.61 -13.42
N ALA A 392 -19.31 16.00 -14.70
CA ALA A 392 -20.64 16.35 -15.26
C ALA A 392 -21.58 15.14 -15.12
N SER A 393 -22.86 15.36 -14.88
CA SER A 393 -23.81 14.25 -14.79
C SER A 393 -24.07 13.69 -16.19
N TYR A 394 -24.10 12.36 -16.33
CA TYR A 394 -24.41 11.69 -17.59
C TYR A 394 -25.33 10.49 -17.33
N PRO A 395 -26.20 10.09 -18.27
CA PRO A 395 -27.02 8.90 -18.14
C PRO A 395 -26.21 7.61 -18.28
N GLY A 396 -26.78 6.48 -17.88
CA GLY A 396 -26.20 5.16 -18.11
C GLY A 396 -25.03 4.77 -17.19
N PRO A 397 -24.29 3.70 -17.54
CA PRO A 397 -23.13 3.23 -16.77
C PRO A 397 -21.97 4.25 -16.79
N ARG A 398 -20.93 3.99 -15.99
CA ARG A 398 -19.72 4.81 -15.97
C ARG A 398 -18.97 4.67 -17.30
N LYS A 399 -18.46 5.78 -17.82
CA LYS A 399 -17.61 5.80 -19.01
C LYS A 399 -16.24 5.16 -18.69
N PRO A 400 -15.72 4.28 -19.55
CA PRO A 400 -14.40 3.69 -19.33
C PRO A 400 -13.32 4.76 -19.40
N GLU A 401 -13.48 5.76 -20.28
CA GLU A 401 -12.51 6.81 -20.51
C GLU A 401 -12.24 7.63 -19.24
N LYS A 402 -10.96 7.90 -18.98
CA LYS A 402 -10.48 8.66 -17.83
C LYS A 402 -9.74 9.90 -18.28
N GLU A 403 -9.63 10.83 -17.35
CA GLU A 403 -8.64 11.90 -17.40
C GLU A 403 -7.70 11.76 -16.23
N PHE A 404 -6.43 12.08 -16.47
CA PHE A 404 -5.39 12.07 -15.45
C PHE A 404 -4.56 13.34 -15.58
N SER A 405 -4.23 13.97 -14.44
CA SER A 405 -3.35 15.13 -14.41
C SER A 405 -2.52 15.14 -13.13
N VAL A 406 -1.29 15.65 -13.23
CA VAL A 406 -0.34 15.80 -12.14
C VAL A 406 -0.01 17.28 -11.97
N SER A 407 -0.04 17.76 -10.73
CA SER A 407 0.39 19.12 -10.40
C SER A 407 1.90 19.31 -10.56
N PRO A 408 2.39 20.56 -10.63
CA PRO A 408 3.79 20.84 -10.33
C PRO A 408 4.19 20.34 -8.93
N SER A 409 5.50 20.26 -8.69
CA SER A 409 6.05 19.94 -7.36
C SER A 409 6.00 21.17 -6.46
N PHE A 410 5.56 20.99 -5.21
CA PHE A 410 5.48 22.03 -4.20
C PHE A 410 6.45 21.72 -3.04
N PRO A 411 7.29 22.69 -2.61
CA PRO A 411 8.24 22.42 -1.53
C PRO A 411 7.55 22.10 -0.20
N LEU A 412 7.99 21.04 0.49
CA LEU A 412 7.53 20.74 1.86
C LEU A 412 7.87 21.87 2.86
N GLY A 413 8.83 22.74 2.51
CA GLY A 413 9.11 23.97 3.25
C GLY A 413 7.91 24.93 3.30
N GLU A 414 7.11 24.99 2.24
CA GLU A 414 5.91 25.83 2.19
C GLU A 414 4.80 25.28 3.11
N VAL A 415 4.69 23.96 3.23
CA VAL A 415 3.79 23.34 4.20
C VAL A 415 4.17 23.75 5.63
N LYS A 416 5.48 23.75 5.95
CA LYS A 416 5.98 24.20 7.27
C LYS A 416 5.72 25.69 7.50
N LEU A 417 5.80 26.50 6.46
CA LEU A 417 5.49 27.92 6.50
C LEU A 417 4.01 28.15 6.83
N ILE A 418 3.08 27.49 6.12
CA ILE A 418 1.63 27.58 6.36
C ILE A 418 1.31 27.05 7.78
N SER A 419 1.88 25.92 8.17
CA SER A 419 1.72 25.36 9.51
C SER A 419 2.20 26.35 10.58
N LYS A 420 3.36 26.99 10.40
CA LYS A 420 3.87 28.02 11.32
C LYS A 420 2.93 29.23 11.39
N ALA A 421 2.40 29.69 10.26
CA ALA A 421 1.54 30.87 10.21
C ALA A 421 0.18 30.66 10.91
N PHE A 422 -0.41 29.46 10.78
CA PHE A 422 -1.79 29.20 11.18
C PHE A 422 -1.95 28.23 12.36
N SER A 423 -0.87 27.60 12.86
CA SER A 423 -0.96 26.80 14.09
C SER A 423 -1.20 27.67 15.32
N GLY A 424 -1.87 27.09 16.31
CA GLY A 424 -2.13 27.73 17.60
C GLY A 424 -3.39 28.60 17.58
N VAL A 425 -3.37 29.65 18.40
CA VAL A 425 -4.51 30.54 18.61
C VAL A 425 -4.84 31.32 17.35
N GLN A 426 -6.14 31.57 17.13
CA GLN A 426 -6.61 32.34 15.97
C GLN A 426 -6.00 33.76 15.93
N PRO A 427 -5.42 34.17 14.79
CA PRO A 427 -4.80 35.48 14.65
C PRO A 427 -5.75 36.65 14.94
N GLY A 428 -5.27 37.61 15.72
CA GLY A 428 -5.97 38.84 16.07
C GLY A 428 -7.02 38.68 17.17
N THR A 429 -7.10 37.53 17.85
CA THR A 429 -7.90 37.36 19.07
C THR A 429 -7.18 37.95 20.29
N LEU A 430 -7.89 38.11 21.42
CA LEU A 430 -7.29 38.60 22.67
C LEU A 430 -6.14 37.69 23.13
N LEU A 431 -6.36 36.36 23.10
CA LEU A 431 -5.35 35.35 23.45
C LEU A 431 -4.11 35.45 22.56
N ASP A 432 -4.27 35.73 21.27
CA ASP A 432 -3.16 35.95 20.35
C ASP A 432 -2.35 37.21 20.71
N LYS A 433 -3.04 38.30 21.09
CA LYS A 433 -2.38 39.53 21.56
C LYS A 433 -1.61 39.30 22.87
N VAL A 434 -2.18 38.52 23.80
CA VAL A 434 -1.52 38.15 25.07
C VAL A 434 -0.25 37.33 24.82
N GLN A 435 -0.20 36.50 23.77
CA GLN A 435 0.98 35.74 23.36
C GLN A 435 2.00 36.56 22.55
N GLY A 436 1.77 37.87 22.39
CA GLY A 436 2.61 38.76 21.60
C GLY A 436 2.48 38.58 20.09
N GLY A 437 1.43 37.91 19.61
CA GLY A 437 1.13 37.70 18.19
C GLY A 437 2.13 36.84 17.42
N LYS A 438 3.16 36.30 18.09
CA LYS A 438 4.25 35.56 17.44
C LYS A 438 3.79 34.19 16.93
N ARG A 439 4.34 33.78 15.79
CA ARG A 439 4.00 32.53 15.09
C ARG A 439 5.10 31.49 15.23
N TYR A 440 4.71 30.28 15.62
CA TYR A 440 5.61 29.18 15.92
C TYR A 440 5.21 27.93 15.16
N SER A 441 6.19 27.17 14.67
CA SER A 441 5.93 25.90 14.00
C SER A 441 5.29 24.86 14.94
N ARG A 442 5.57 24.94 16.24
CA ARG A 442 4.98 24.09 17.27
C ARG A 442 4.57 24.98 18.45
N PRO A 443 3.34 25.48 18.47
CA PRO A 443 2.89 26.36 19.54
C PRO A 443 2.75 25.58 20.86
N LEU A 444 3.01 26.24 21.98
CA LEU A 444 2.74 25.68 23.31
C LEU A 444 1.23 25.65 23.63
N LEU A 445 0.48 26.59 23.06
CA LEU A 445 -0.95 26.77 23.26
C LEU A 445 -1.70 26.69 21.92
N GLY A 446 -2.80 25.94 21.90
CA GLY A 446 -3.59 25.70 20.70
C GLY A 446 -3.05 24.55 19.84
N THR A 447 -3.69 24.34 18.69
CA THR A 447 -3.52 23.12 17.91
C THR A 447 -2.45 23.27 16.82
N HIS A 448 -1.63 22.24 16.66
CA HIS A 448 -0.63 22.15 15.59
C HIS A 448 -1.26 21.59 14.31
N LEU A 449 -1.08 22.28 13.18
CA LEU A 449 -1.55 21.83 11.87
C LEU A 449 -0.55 20.90 11.19
N THR A 450 -1.03 19.75 10.72
CA THR A 450 -0.27 18.75 9.98
C THR A 450 -0.29 18.99 8.47
N VAL A 451 0.57 18.27 7.73
CA VAL A 451 0.63 18.31 6.27
C VAL A 451 -0.73 17.96 5.65
N ASN A 452 -1.38 16.89 6.14
CA ASN A 452 -2.68 16.45 5.62
C ASN A 452 -3.77 17.49 5.87
N ASP A 453 -3.73 18.18 7.01
CA ASP A 453 -4.75 19.20 7.33
C ASP A 453 -4.71 20.32 6.29
N ILE A 454 -3.51 20.81 5.98
CA ILE A 454 -3.31 21.90 5.01
C ILE A 454 -3.68 21.45 3.60
N ILE A 455 -3.15 20.32 3.13
CA ILE A 455 -3.38 19.86 1.75
C ILE A 455 -4.88 19.53 1.53
N CYS A 456 -5.53 18.84 2.48
CA CYS A 456 -6.95 18.54 2.36
C CYS A 456 -7.84 19.79 2.41
N THR A 457 -7.48 20.84 3.17
CA THR A 457 -8.19 22.12 3.12
C THR A 457 -8.08 22.76 1.75
N VAL A 458 -6.89 22.78 1.14
CA VAL A 458 -6.69 23.35 -0.21
C VAL A 458 -7.45 22.53 -1.27
N ILE A 459 -7.42 21.20 -1.19
CA ILE A 459 -8.21 20.31 -2.07
C ILE A 459 -9.70 20.63 -1.95
N ALA A 460 -10.23 20.77 -0.73
CA ALA A 460 -11.64 21.09 -0.50
C ALA A 460 -12.01 22.47 -1.07
N ASP A 461 -11.16 23.47 -0.90
CA ASP A 461 -11.34 24.81 -1.47
C ASP A 461 -11.45 24.74 -3.00
N VAL A 462 -10.53 24.01 -3.65
CA VAL A 462 -10.48 23.88 -5.12
C VAL A 462 -11.67 23.10 -5.66
N ILE A 463 -12.05 22.00 -5.02
CA ILE A 463 -13.24 21.24 -5.38
C ILE A 463 -14.48 22.11 -5.23
N ASN A 464 -14.63 22.84 -4.12
CA ASN A 464 -15.79 23.69 -3.90
C ASN A 464 -15.90 24.79 -4.97
N ASP A 465 -14.78 25.44 -5.30
CA ASP A 465 -14.71 26.49 -6.31
C ASP A 465 -15.05 25.95 -7.72
N GLU A 466 -14.57 24.76 -8.10
CA GLU A 466 -14.96 24.12 -9.36
C GLU A 466 -16.44 23.73 -9.38
N LEU A 467 -16.97 23.24 -8.26
CA LEU A 467 -18.39 22.91 -8.14
C LEU A 467 -19.28 24.15 -8.32
N ASP A 468 -18.87 25.30 -7.79
CA ASP A 468 -19.64 26.55 -7.84
C ASP A 468 -19.62 27.22 -9.22
N ARG A 469 -18.64 26.91 -10.09
CA ARG A 469 -18.61 27.38 -11.48
C ARG A 469 -19.55 26.62 -12.42
N ARG A 470 -20.05 25.47 -12.00
CA ARG A 470 -20.82 24.60 -12.89
C ARG A 470 -22.17 25.21 -13.23
N PRO A 471 -22.61 25.08 -14.50
CA PRO A 471 -23.95 25.50 -14.87
C PRO A 471 -24.98 24.67 -14.13
N ASP A 472 -26.09 25.33 -13.82
CA ASP A 472 -27.23 24.70 -13.17
C ASP A 472 -27.87 23.65 -14.10
N GLU A 473 -27.90 22.39 -13.66
CA GLU A 473 -28.56 21.35 -14.45
C GLU A 473 -30.08 21.62 -14.57
N PRO A 474 -30.69 21.43 -15.75
CA PRO A 474 -32.12 21.61 -15.93
C PRO A 474 -32.94 20.54 -15.18
N GLY A 475 -34.25 20.78 -15.03
CA GLY A 475 -35.20 19.83 -14.43
C GLY A 475 -35.66 20.15 -13.00
N LEU A 476 -36.85 19.66 -12.64
CA LEU A 476 -37.51 19.94 -11.36
C LEU A 476 -36.71 19.40 -10.17
N LEU A 477 -36.22 18.16 -10.26
CA LEU A 477 -35.46 17.51 -9.20
C LEU A 477 -34.13 18.23 -8.92
N ASN A 478 -33.49 18.76 -9.97
CA ASN A 478 -32.27 19.57 -9.85
C ASN A 478 -32.56 20.96 -9.25
N ARG A 479 -33.71 21.59 -9.56
CA ARG A 479 -34.15 22.80 -8.84
C ARG A 479 -34.38 22.55 -7.36
N LEU A 480 -35.02 21.43 -7.00
CA LEU A 480 -35.21 21.03 -5.60
C LEU A 480 -33.89 20.79 -4.88
N ARG A 481 -32.94 20.08 -5.51
CA ARG A 481 -31.58 19.91 -4.99
C ARG A 481 -30.89 21.26 -4.78
N ARG A 482 -30.96 22.19 -5.74
CA ARG A 482 -30.40 23.54 -5.61
C ARG A 482 -30.98 24.32 -4.44
N LEU A 483 -32.30 24.31 -4.27
CA LEU A 483 -32.94 24.95 -3.14
C LEU A 483 -32.47 24.33 -1.82
N SER A 484 -32.36 23.00 -1.77
CA SER A 484 -31.89 22.29 -0.58
C SER A 484 -30.43 22.62 -0.23
N HIS A 485 -29.56 22.92 -1.20
CA HIS A 485 -28.18 23.37 -0.94
C HIS A 485 -28.10 24.71 -0.22
N ARG A 486 -29.14 25.55 -0.32
CA ARG A 486 -29.23 26.82 0.40
C ARG A 486 -29.69 26.65 1.85
N ILE A 487 -30.41 25.57 2.15
CA ILE A 487 -31.04 25.32 3.47
C ILE A 487 -30.21 24.34 4.30
N LEU A 488 -29.73 23.26 3.66
CA LEU A 488 -29.02 22.17 4.31
C LEU A 488 -27.49 22.27 4.11
N PRO A 489 -26.67 21.84 5.09
CA PRO A 489 -25.22 21.88 4.99
C PRO A 489 -24.69 21.11 3.77
N SER A 490 -23.81 21.72 2.98
CA SER A 490 -23.24 21.09 1.77
C SER A 490 -21.71 20.96 1.88
N PRO A 491 -21.18 20.13 2.81
CA PRO A 491 -19.74 19.92 2.93
C PRO A 491 -19.16 19.16 1.74
N ILE A 492 -17.84 19.27 1.52
CA ILE A 492 -17.12 18.38 0.61
C ILE A 492 -16.79 17.09 1.36
N GLY A 493 -17.45 15.99 1.00
CA GLY A 493 -17.11 14.66 1.51
C GLY A 493 -15.88 14.12 0.78
N ILE A 494 -14.81 13.82 1.53
CA ILE A 494 -13.65 13.08 1.02
C ILE A 494 -13.48 11.77 1.77
N MET A 495 -13.31 10.67 1.03
CA MET A 495 -12.98 9.36 1.58
C MET A 495 -11.47 9.27 1.79
N ILE A 496 -11.03 8.96 3.00
CA ILE A 496 -9.62 8.85 3.35
C ILE A 496 -9.32 7.41 3.77
N PRO A 497 -8.47 6.69 3.03
CA PRO A 497 -7.99 5.38 3.43
C PRO A 497 -7.14 5.48 4.72
N ILE A 498 -7.28 4.50 5.60
CA ILE A 498 -6.53 4.39 6.86
C ILE A 498 -5.93 2.98 6.92
N SER A 499 -4.61 2.90 6.93
CA SER A 499 -3.92 1.62 7.11
C SER A 499 -4.05 1.13 8.55
N ILE A 500 -4.32 -0.16 8.71
CA ILE A 500 -4.26 -0.90 9.97
C ILE A 500 -3.07 -1.88 10.00
N ARG A 501 -2.18 -1.80 9.01
CA ARG A 501 -0.97 -2.62 8.90
C ARG A 501 -0.06 -2.41 10.10
N GLU A 502 0.40 -3.51 10.69
CA GLU A 502 1.39 -3.46 11.76
C GLU A 502 2.82 -3.29 11.20
N PRO A 503 3.74 -2.66 11.95
CA PRO A 503 5.15 -2.59 11.57
C PRO A 503 5.72 -4.00 11.36
N GLY A 504 6.42 -4.21 10.24
CA GLY A 504 7.02 -5.50 9.88
C GLY A 504 6.13 -6.43 9.07
N ASP A 505 4.87 -6.08 8.80
CA ASP A 505 4.00 -6.87 7.93
C ASP A 505 4.34 -6.64 6.44
N TRP A 506 5.02 -7.61 5.84
CA TRP A 506 5.39 -7.65 4.42
C TRP A 506 4.29 -8.22 3.50
N SER A 507 3.16 -8.64 4.06
CA SER A 507 2.12 -9.27 3.26
C SER A 507 1.50 -8.28 2.28
N MET A 508 1.27 -8.71 1.05
CA MET A 508 0.48 -7.95 0.08
C MET A 508 -1.04 -8.10 0.32
N ARG A 509 -1.47 -8.24 1.58
CA ARG A 509 -2.91 -8.25 1.94
C ARG A 509 -3.44 -6.83 1.96
N ASN A 510 -4.74 -6.66 1.79
CA ASN A 510 -5.37 -5.37 1.96
C ASN A 510 -5.71 -5.11 3.42
N LEU A 511 -4.84 -4.35 4.08
CA LEU A 511 -4.95 -3.96 5.48
C LEU A 511 -5.24 -2.45 5.57
N SER A 512 -6.12 -1.97 4.69
CA SER A 512 -6.61 -0.59 4.70
C SER A 512 -8.10 -0.56 4.90
N THR A 513 -8.55 0.25 5.87
CA THR A 513 -9.92 0.70 5.98
C THR A 513 -10.08 2.09 5.34
N GLY A 514 -11.26 2.69 5.45
CA GLY A 514 -11.50 4.07 5.03
C GLY A 514 -12.64 4.71 5.81
N GLY A 515 -12.66 6.04 5.83
CA GLY A 515 -13.83 6.78 6.30
C GLY A 515 -13.95 8.15 5.66
N ILE A 516 -15.16 8.71 5.73
CA ILE A 516 -15.50 9.96 5.06
C ILE A 516 -15.28 11.13 6.02
N ALA A 517 -14.43 12.08 5.62
CA ALA A 517 -14.32 13.37 6.26
C ALA A 517 -15.15 14.40 5.49
N TYR A 518 -16.14 15.00 6.15
CA TYR A 518 -16.95 16.09 5.61
C TYR A 518 -16.29 17.44 5.91
N LEU A 519 -15.65 18.01 4.90
CA LEU A 519 -14.87 19.24 5.01
C LEU A 519 -15.72 20.49 4.78
N PRO A 520 -15.40 21.60 5.47
CA PRO A 520 -16.19 22.83 5.38
C PRO A 520 -16.14 23.44 3.97
N THR A 521 -17.27 23.97 3.52
CA THR A 521 -17.42 24.75 2.29
C THR A 521 -17.70 26.21 2.61
N THR A 522 -17.42 27.07 1.64
CA THR A 522 -17.61 28.51 1.75
C THR A 522 -17.79 29.11 0.37
N ASN A 523 -18.56 30.19 0.29
CA ASN A 523 -18.69 30.91 -0.96
C ASN A 523 -17.36 31.64 -1.28
N GLY A 524 -16.79 31.31 -2.43
CA GLY A 524 -15.53 31.89 -2.92
C GLY A 524 -14.27 31.41 -2.19
N LEU A 525 -13.15 32.02 -2.57
CA LEU A 525 -11.80 31.70 -2.09
C LEU A 525 -11.20 32.87 -1.28
N PRO A 526 -11.73 33.20 -0.09
CA PRO A 526 -11.21 34.29 0.72
C PRO A 526 -9.76 34.02 1.14
N THR A 527 -9.03 35.13 1.27
CA THR A 527 -7.65 35.18 1.77
C THR A 527 -7.59 35.79 3.18
N ASP A 528 -8.74 36.10 3.79
CA ASP A 528 -8.79 36.60 5.16
C ASP A 528 -8.18 35.58 6.13
N VAL A 529 -7.24 36.06 6.94
CA VAL A 529 -6.44 35.24 7.85
C VAL A 529 -7.32 34.49 8.86
N ARG A 530 -8.38 35.11 9.37
CA ARG A 530 -9.25 34.47 10.38
C ARG A 530 -10.10 33.38 9.74
N VAL A 531 -10.56 33.59 8.51
CA VAL A 531 -11.30 32.57 7.74
C VAL A 531 -10.41 31.39 7.40
N LEU A 532 -9.18 31.63 6.90
CA LEU A 532 -8.22 30.57 6.59
C LEU A 532 -7.86 29.75 7.84
N HIS A 533 -7.58 30.42 8.96
CA HIS A 533 -7.34 29.77 10.25
C HIS A 533 -8.52 28.86 10.65
N ARG A 534 -9.74 29.39 10.64
CA ARG A 534 -10.94 28.62 11.00
C ARG A 534 -11.12 27.39 10.12
N ARG A 535 -10.85 27.48 8.82
CA ARG A 535 -10.92 26.34 7.89
C ARG A 535 -9.89 25.27 8.21
N LEU A 536 -8.63 25.65 8.30
CA LEU A 536 -7.53 24.72 8.59
C LEU A 536 -7.80 23.96 9.90
N HIS A 537 -8.23 24.66 10.94
CA HIS A 537 -8.54 24.04 12.23
C HIS A 537 -9.83 23.22 12.22
N THR A 538 -10.84 23.60 11.43
CA THR A 538 -12.04 22.78 11.24
C THR A 538 -11.70 21.49 10.49
N THR A 539 -10.93 21.57 9.40
CA THR A 539 -10.43 20.40 8.66
C THR A 539 -9.61 19.51 9.58
N HIS A 540 -8.66 20.08 10.35
CA HIS A 540 -7.89 19.34 11.35
C HIS A 540 -8.80 18.60 12.33
N SER A 541 -9.81 19.27 12.89
CA SER A 541 -10.77 18.65 13.82
C SER A 541 -11.51 17.47 13.17
N ARG A 542 -12.00 17.62 11.93
CA ARG A 542 -12.69 16.55 11.20
C ARG A 542 -11.78 15.36 10.91
N LEU A 543 -10.54 15.62 10.49
CA LEU A 543 -9.54 14.59 10.25
C LEU A 543 -9.10 13.89 11.53
N ASN A 544 -9.01 14.63 12.64
CA ASN A 544 -8.62 14.08 13.94
C ASN A 544 -9.71 13.18 14.54
N ILE A 545 -10.99 13.54 14.38
CA ILE A 545 -12.12 12.66 14.75
C ILE A 545 -12.07 11.37 13.95
N LEU A 546 -11.79 11.45 12.64
CA LEU A 546 -11.69 10.28 11.79
C LEU A 546 -10.51 9.36 12.20
N LYS A 547 -9.34 9.95 12.47
CA LYS A 547 -8.12 9.19 12.85
C LYS A 547 -8.23 8.52 14.22
N ASN A 548 -8.82 9.22 15.20
CA ASN A 548 -8.99 8.71 16.56
C ASN A 548 -10.38 8.09 16.73
N SER A 549 -10.76 7.19 15.83
CA SER A 549 -12.04 6.49 15.87
C SER A 549 -11.83 5.02 15.54
N LEU A 550 -12.44 4.14 16.34
CA LEU A 550 -12.45 2.71 16.03
C LEU A 550 -13.42 2.35 14.90
N LEU A 551 -14.33 3.26 14.52
CA LEU A 551 -15.42 2.94 13.60
C LEU A 551 -14.92 2.39 12.25
N PRO A 552 -13.92 2.99 11.57
CA PRO A 552 -13.38 2.41 10.34
C PRO A 552 -12.79 1.01 10.55
N LYS A 553 -12.13 0.76 11.69
CA LYS A 553 -11.56 -0.56 12.00
C LYS A 553 -12.68 -1.60 12.24
N ILE A 554 -13.75 -1.22 12.94
CA ILE A 554 -14.93 -2.07 13.15
C ILE A 554 -15.56 -2.46 11.81
N PHE A 555 -15.76 -1.49 10.91
CA PHE A 555 -16.28 -1.76 9.57
C PHE A 555 -15.35 -2.67 8.75
N PHE A 556 -14.03 -2.48 8.84
CA PHE A 556 -13.07 -3.37 8.20
C PHE A 556 -13.25 -4.82 8.66
N TYR A 557 -13.29 -5.08 9.96
CA TYR A 557 -13.44 -6.45 10.47
C TYR A 557 -14.83 -7.04 10.15
N MET A 558 -15.88 -6.22 10.11
CA MET A 558 -17.20 -6.64 9.66
C MET A 558 -17.17 -7.08 8.18
N ILE A 559 -16.53 -6.31 7.30
CA ILE A 559 -16.34 -6.66 5.89
C ILE A 559 -15.43 -7.88 5.75
N GLN A 560 -14.38 -7.99 6.56
CA GLN A 560 -13.48 -9.14 6.55
C GLN A 560 -14.22 -10.44 6.88
N LEU A 561 -15.10 -10.41 7.88
CA LEU A 561 -15.91 -11.55 8.30
C LEU A 561 -16.95 -11.96 7.25
N THR A 562 -17.61 -10.97 6.63
CA THR A 562 -18.72 -11.22 5.70
C THR A 562 -18.27 -11.38 4.25
N GLY A 563 -17.19 -10.73 3.83
CA GLY A 563 -16.74 -10.71 2.43
C GLY A 563 -16.09 -12.02 1.95
N GLN A 564 -15.68 -12.91 2.87
CA GLN A 564 -15.22 -14.26 2.52
C GLN A 564 -16.36 -15.25 2.29
N ILE A 565 -17.58 -14.87 2.67
CA ILE A 565 -18.80 -15.65 2.44
C ILE A 565 -19.72 -14.72 1.65
N PRO A 566 -19.61 -14.67 0.31
CA PRO A 566 -20.30 -13.65 -0.48
C PRO A 566 -21.81 -13.59 -0.27
N VAL A 567 -22.48 -14.68 0.16
CA VAL A 567 -23.90 -14.73 0.55
C VAL A 567 -24.22 -14.00 1.86
N ALA A 568 -23.22 -13.74 2.71
CA ALA A 568 -23.33 -13.05 3.99
C ALA A 568 -22.85 -11.60 3.92
N PHE A 569 -22.22 -11.20 2.82
CA PHE A 569 -21.92 -9.79 2.54
C PHE A 569 -23.23 -9.00 2.59
N PRO A 570 -23.31 -7.79 3.19
CA PRO A 570 -24.58 -7.15 3.53
C PRO A 570 -25.55 -6.90 2.36
N ILE A 571 -25.10 -7.04 1.10
CA ILE A 571 -25.96 -6.95 -0.08
C ILE A 571 -25.64 -8.07 -1.10
N PRO A 572 -25.81 -9.34 -0.74
CA PRO A 572 -25.14 -10.45 -1.41
C PRO A 572 -25.97 -11.02 -2.56
N PHE A 573 -27.28 -11.15 -2.34
CA PHE A 573 -28.23 -11.74 -3.26
C PHE A 573 -28.46 -10.91 -4.52
N GLY A 574 -28.01 -9.65 -4.59
CA GLY A 574 -28.02 -8.87 -5.84
C GLY A 574 -26.66 -8.76 -6.53
N LEU A 575 -25.56 -9.05 -5.84
CA LEU A 575 -24.23 -9.09 -6.46
C LEU A 575 -23.96 -10.44 -7.13
N LEU A 576 -24.59 -11.52 -6.65
CA LEU A 576 -24.46 -12.87 -7.18
C LEU A 576 -25.83 -13.59 -7.35
N PRO A 577 -26.03 -14.38 -8.42
CA PRO A 577 -25.11 -14.64 -9.52
C PRO A 577 -25.19 -13.51 -10.56
N LYS A 578 -24.19 -13.35 -11.44
CA LYS A 578 -24.15 -12.33 -12.52
C LYS A 578 -25.13 -12.65 -13.67
N VAL A 579 -26.33 -13.15 -13.36
CA VAL A 579 -27.36 -13.54 -14.35
C VAL A 579 -28.44 -12.47 -14.42
N GLY A 580 -28.94 -12.18 -15.62
CA GLY A 580 -29.88 -11.08 -15.87
C GLY A 580 -31.22 -11.17 -15.13
N TRP A 581 -31.65 -12.37 -14.68
CA TRP A 581 -32.93 -12.58 -14.00
C TRP A 581 -32.90 -12.31 -12.48
N ASN A 582 -31.75 -11.95 -11.92
CA ASN A 582 -31.65 -11.69 -10.48
C ASN A 582 -32.40 -10.40 -10.09
N VAL A 583 -33.64 -10.54 -9.60
CA VAL A 583 -34.51 -9.42 -9.21
C VAL A 583 -33.93 -8.55 -8.08
N LEU A 584 -33.06 -9.12 -7.23
CA LEU A 584 -32.38 -8.40 -6.16
C LEU A 584 -31.16 -7.63 -6.65
N ARG A 585 -30.73 -7.82 -7.90
CA ARG A 585 -29.60 -7.12 -8.52
C ARG A 585 -29.85 -5.62 -8.62
N TRP A 586 -30.98 -5.21 -9.17
CA TRP A 586 -31.29 -3.79 -9.34
C TRP A 586 -31.22 -2.99 -8.02
N PRO A 587 -31.92 -3.37 -6.94
CA PRO A 587 -31.86 -2.62 -5.68
C PRO A 587 -30.46 -2.66 -5.06
N THR A 588 -29.75 -3.78 -5.20
CA THR A 588 -28.39 -3.93 -4.68
C THR A 588 -27.40 -3.01 -5.36
N VAL A 589 -27.35 -3.04 -6.70
CA VAL A 589 -26.51 -2.13 -7.48
C VAL A 589 -26.86 -0.69 -7.16
N TRP A 590 -28.15 -0.36 -7.06
CA TRP A 590 -28.59 0.98 -6.70
C TRP A 590 -28.05 1.44 -5.33
N VAL A 591 -28.12 0.60 -4.29
CA VAL A 591 -27.57 0.92 -2.96
C VAL A 591 -26.05 1.05 -3.02
N THR A 592 -25.35 0.10 -3.64
CA THR A 592 -23.89 0.13 -3.78
C THR A 592 -23.43 1.40 -4.49
N GLU A 593 -24.09 1.78 -5.58
CA GLU A 593 -23.84 3.05 -6.28
C GLU A 593 -24.04 4.25 -5.36
N ARG A 594 -25.13 4.32 -4.57
CA ARG A 594 -25.34 5.43 -3.63
C ARG A 594 -24.25 5.53 -2.58
N VAL A 595 -23.74 4.41 -2.09
CA VAL A 595 -22.62 4.38 -1.14
C VAL A 595 -21.34 4.87 -1.81
N LEU A 596 -21.00 4.33 -2.98
CA LEU A 596 -19.79 4.68 -3.74
C LEU A 596 -19.80 6.12 -4.27
N THR A 597 -20.98 6.72 -4.40
CA THR A 597 -21.15 8.12 -4.80
C THR A 597 -21.56 9.02 -3.63
N SER A 598 -21.48 8.57 -2.37
CA SER A 598 -21.88 9.38 -1.20
C SER A 598 -20.88 10.48 -0.81
N PHE A 599 -19.75 10.55 -1.52
CA PHE A 599 -18.65 11.50 -1.33
C PHE A 599 -18.11 11.95 -2.70
N THR A 600 -17.34 13.04 -2.72
CA THR A 600 -16.85 13.66 -3.96
C THR A 600 -15.53 13.06 -4.44
N ALA A 601 -14.63 12.69 -3.52
CA ALA A 601 -13.29 12.23 -3.88
C ALA A 601 -12.75 11.17 -2.90
N VAL A 602 -11.96 10.23 -3.40
CA VAL A 602 -11.02 9.44 -2.60
C VAL A 602 -9.70 10.20 -2.55
N VAL A 603 -9.21 10.53 -1.36
CA VAL A 603 -7.96 11.28 -1.16
C VAL A 603 -7.01 10.42 -0.34
N THR A 604 -5.89 10.02 -0.93
CA THR A 604 -4.86 9.23 -0.23
C THR A 604 -3.55 10.00 -0.09
N ASN A 605 -2.92 9.90 1.07
CA ASN A 605 -1.52 10.30 1.24
C ASN A 605 -0.64 9.06 1.15
N VAL A 606 0.13 8.99 0.07
CA VAL A 606 0.95 7.84 -0.30
C VAL A 606 2.29 7.93 0.44
N PRO A 607 2.75 6.86 1.12
CA PRO A 607 3.95 6.87 1.93
C PRO A 607 5.23 6.83 1.07
N CYS A 608 5.49 7.92 0.36
CA CYS A 608 6.69 8.14 -0.45
C CYS A 608 7.87 8.64 0.42
N PRO A 609 9.14 8.42 0.01
CA PRO A 609 10.32 8.90 0.73
C PRO A 609 10.46 10.43 0.60
N SER A 610 9.89 11.12 1.58
CA SER A 610 9.76 12.59 1.58
C SER A 610 11.06 13.39 1.63
N LYS A 611 12.20 12.79 2.02
CA LYS A 611 13.46 13.54 2.26
C LYS A 611 14.57 13.27 1.25
N GLN A 612 14.54 12.11 0.60
CA GLN A 612 15.62 11.66 -0.27
C GLN A 612 15.02 11.18 -1.58
N ARG A 613 15.76 11.43 -2.66
CA ARG A 613 15.50 10.76 -3.93
C ARG A 613 16.01 9.32 -3.86
N ILE A 614 15.49 8.50 -4.75
CA ILE A 614 15.78 7.07 -4.83
C ILE A 614 16.20 6.74 -6.25
N GLU A 615 16.91 5.63 -6.40
CA GLU A 615 17.24 5.06 -7.69
C GLU A 615 16.39 3.81 -7.90
N LEU A 616 15.94 3.60 -9.13
CA LEU A 616 15.23 2.41 -9.58
C LEU A 616 15.84 2.01 -10.92
N ALA A 617 16.16 0.72 -11.07
CA ALA A 617 16.79 0.20 -12.30
C ALA A 617 18.06 1.01 -12.70
N GLY A 618 18.89 1.37 -11.71
CA GLY A 618 20.12 2.14 -11.93
C GLY A 618 19.92 3.62 -12.28
N GLN A 619 18.67 4.11 -12.35
CA GLN A 619 18.37 5.50 -12.71
C GLN A 619 17.78 6.29 -11.54
N GLU A 620 18.26 7.53 -11.38
CA GLU A 620 17.69 8.47 -10.40
C GLU A 620 16.23 8.79 -10.77
N VAL A 621 15.31 8.58 -9.84
CA VAL A 621 13.92 8.99 -9.99
C VAL A 621 13.81 10.50 -9.72
N VAL A 622 13.37 11.24 -10.73
CA VAL A 622 13.20 12.71 -10.67
C VAL A 622 11.88 13.06 -10.00
N ARG A 623 10.80 12.39 -10.40
CA ARG A 623 9.46 12.57 -9.84
C ARG A 623 8.79 11.21 -9.68
N TRP A 624 8.08 11.05 -8.57
CA TRP A 624 7.21 9.92 -8.29
C TRP A 624 5.81 10.43 -7.95
N THR A 625 4.81 9.90 -8.63
CA THR A 625 3.40 10.13 -8.32
C THR A 625 2.69 8.81 -8.10
N ALA A 626 1.57 8.86 -7.38
CA ALA A 626 0.73 7.69 -7.18
C ALA A 626 -0.73 8.12 -7.18
N LEU A 627 -1.63 7.23 -7.56
CA LEU A 627 -3.06 7.47 -7.69
C LEU A 627 -3.83 6.32 -7.01
N PRO A 628 -4.82 6.62 -6.14
CA PRO A 628 -5.68 5.60 -5.54
C PRO A 628 -6.78 5.14 -6.50
N PRO A 629 -7.54 4.09 -6.12
CA PRO A 629 -8.80 3.76 -6.76
C PRO A 629 -9.75 4.95 -6.82
N GLN A 630 -10.57 4.98 -7.86
CA GLN A 630 -11.67 5.93 -7.98
C GLN A 630 -12.96 5.22 -7.60
N ALA A 631 -13.77 5.87 -6.77
CA ALA A 631 -15.01 5.30 -6.25
C ALA A 631 -16.11 5.30 -7.32
N GLY A 632 -17.33 5.71 -6.98
CA GLY A 632 -18.44 5.68 -7.91
C GLY A 632 -18.33 6.70 -9.04
N LYS A 633 -19.28 6.62 -9.98
CA LYS A 633 -19.46 7.52 -11.11
C LYS A 633 -19.40 8.99 -10.67
N GLY A 634 -18.58 9.76 -11.37
CA GLY A 634 -18.43 11.20 -11.14
C GLY A 634 -17.50 11.60 -9.98
N THR A 635 -17.07 10.64 -9.14
CA THR A 635 -16.10 10.91 -8.07
C THR A 635 -14.70 11.12 -8.61
N LEU A 636 -13.80 11.67 -7.79
CA LEU A 636 -12.38 11.82 -8.11
C LEU A 636 -11.51 10.79 -7.38
N GLY A 637 -10.41 10.37 -8.00
CA GLY A 637 -9.27 9.76 -7.31
C GLY A 637 -8.16 10.81 -7.15
N ILE A 638 -7.69 11.07 -5.93
CA ILE A 638 -6.64 12.06 -5.66
C ILE A 638 -5.52 11.41 -4.84
N GLY A 639 -4.32 11.38 -5.41
CA GLY A 639 -3.12 10.92 -4.71
C GLY A 639 -2.23 12.08 -4.30
N ILE A 640 -1.76 12.08 -3.06
CA ILE A 640 -0.74 13.01 -2.55
C ILE A 640 0.53 12.19 -2.36
N CYS A 641 1.63 12.55 -3.03
CA CYS A 641 2.93 11.90 -2.83
C CYS A 641 3.96 12.95 -2.39
N SER A 642 4.58 12.72 -1.24
CA SER A 642 5.69 13.54 -0.72
C SER A 642 7.02 12.86 -1.03
N TYR A 643 7.81 13.44 -1.93
CA TYR A 643 9.02 12.82 -2.47
C TYR A 643 10.15 13.84 -2.63
N GLY A 644 11.36 13.48 -2.20
CA GLY A 644 12.57 14.26 -2.51
C GLY A 644 12.58 15.71 -2.00
N GLY A 645 11.84 16.03 -0.92
CA GLY A 645 11.72 17.38 -0.35
C GLY A 645 10.48 18.15 -0.78
N ASP A 646 9.76 17.64 -1.78
CA ASP A 646 8.56 18.25 -2.36
C ASP A 646 7.34 17.34 -2.17
N PHE A 647 6.16 17.84 -2.54
CA PHE A 647 4.98 17.01 -2.73
C PHE A 647 4.26 17.38 -4.03
N THR A 648 3.56 16.41 -4.59
CA THR A 648 2.71 16.56 -5.79
C THR A 648 1.33 15.99 -5.51
N ILE A 649 0.31 16.49 -6.21
CA ILE A 649 -1.00 15.84 -6.28
C ILE A 649 -1.25 15.28 -7.69
N SER A 650 -1.84 14.10 -7.75
CA SER A 650 -2.38 13.49 -8.97
C SER A 650 -3.90 13.45 -8.86
N ILE A 651 -4.59 13.67 -9.97
CA ILE A 651 -6.06 13.66 -10.01
C ILE A 651 -6.50 12.78 -11.19
N SER A 652 -7.42 11.86 -10.90
CA SER A 652 -8.17 11.09 -11.89
C SER A 652 -9.66 11.44 -11.84
N ALA A 653 -10.26 11.59 -13.00
CA ALA A 653 -11.68 11.84 -13.19
C ALA A 653 -12.24 11.02 -14.36
N ASP A 654 -13.57 10.96 -14.47
CA ASP A 654 -14.21 10.40 -15.66
C ASP A 654 -14.12 11.40 -16.82
N ARG A 655 -13.73 10.93 -18.02
CA ARG A 655 -13.71 11.79 -19.20
C ARG A 655 -15.11 11.90 -19.78
N VAL A 656 -15.71 13.08 -19.68
CA VAL A 656 -17.05 13.36 -20.21
C VAL A 656 -17.08 14.71 -20.93
N PRO A 657 -17.82 14.84 -22.06
CA PRO A 657 -17.74 16.04 -22.89
C PRO A 657 -18.00 17.37 -22.17
N GLU A 658 -19.00 17.42 -21.28
CA GLU A 658 -19.41 18.65 -20.58
C GLU A 658 -18.42 19.13 -19.51
N SER A 659 -17.47 18.29 -19.11
CA SER A 659 -16.45 18.67 -18.14
C SER A 659 -15.07 18.18 -18.50
N GLU A 660 -14.82 18.01 -19.79
CA GLU A 660 -13.53 17.54 -20.29
C GLU A 660 -12.40 18.47 -19.84
N GLY A 661 -11.26 17.89 -19.41
CA GLY A 661 -10.12 18.60 -18.83
C GLY A 661 -10.29 18.99 -17.36
N VAL A 662 -11.24 18.40 -16.63
CA VAL A 662 -11.47 18.72 -15.21
C VAL A 662 -10.27 18.37 -14.33
N ALA A 663 -9.59 17.26 -14.61
CA ALA A 663 -8.39 16.88 -13.85
C ALA A 663 -7.29 17.96 -13.97
N ALA A 664 -7.04 18.45 -15.18
CA ALA A 664 -6.07 19.52 -15.44
C ALA A 664 -6.47 20.83 -14.76
N ARG A 665 -7.73 21.28 -14.92
CA ARG A 665 -8.24 22.50 -14.28
C ARG A 665 -8.13 22.45 -12.75
N LEU A 666 -8.38 21.30 -12.14
CA LEU A 666 -8.24 21.13 -10.69
C LEU A 666 -6.78 21.21 -10.26
N THR A 667 -5.84 20.61 -11.00
CA THR A 667 -4.40 20.73 -10.69
C THR A 667 -3.88 22.17 -10.81
N GLU A 668 -4.33 22.91 -11.83
CA GLU A 668 -3.99 24.34 -12.00
C GLU A 668 -4.61 25.21 -10.91
N SER A 669 -5.88 24.96 -10.57
CA SER A 669 -6.58 25.68 -9.51
C SER A 669 -5.97 25.38 -8.14
N PHE A 670 -5.49 24.15 -7.91
CA PHE A 670 -4.71 23.81 -6.73
C PHE A 670 -3.42 24.62 -6.65
N GLN A 671 -2.63 24.70 -7.73
CA GLN A 671 -1.42 25.52 -7.76
C GLN A 671 -1.70 26.98 -7.42
N ARG A 672 -2.76 27.56 -8.02
CA ARG A 672 -3.16 28.95 -7.76
C ARG A 672 -3.59 29.16 -6.31
N ARG A 673 -4.41 28.25 -5.77
CA ARG A 673 -4.89 28.33 -4.39
C ARG A 673 -3.77 28.10 -3.39
N TRP A 674 -2.86 27.17 -3.66
CA TRP A 674 -1.67 26.92 -2.87
C TRP A 674 -0.81 28.18 -2.73
N LYS A 675 -0.54 28.86 -3.85
CA LYS A 675 0.19 30.14 -3.86
C LYS A 675 -0.46 31.19 -2.96
N GLN A 676 -1.79 31.31 -2.98
CA GLN A 676 -2.52 32.24 -2.09
C GLN A 676 -2.33 31.91 -0.61
N TYR A 677 -2.37 30.63 -0.22
CA TYR A 677 -2.09 30.22 1.17
C TYR A 677 -0.64 30.55 1.57
N VAL A 678 0.32 30.32 0.67
CA VAL A 678 1.73 30.65 0.90
C VAL A 678 1.91 32.16 1.06
N ASP A 679 1.41 32.97 0.13
CA ASP A 679 1.55 34.43 0.14
C ASP A 679 0.89 35.03 1.39
N THR A 680 -0.31 34.57 1.76
CA THR A 680 -0.99 35.00 2.99
C THR A 680 -0.20 34.59 4.24
N SER A 681 0.41 33.41 4.23
CA SER A 681 1.26 32.94 5.34
C SER A 681 2.51 33.80 5.50
N ARG A 682 3.16 34.18 4.39
CA ARG A 682 4.33 35.08 4.41
C ARG A 682 3.96 36.44 4.98
N ALA A 683 2.90 37.05 4.45
CA ALA A 683 2.41 38.35 4.91
C ALA A 683 2.05 38.34 6.40
N LEU A 684 1.41 37.27 6.89
CA LEU A 684 1.09 37.13 8.31
C LEU A 684 2.34 37.03 9.18
N ILE A 685 3.31 36.19 8.79
CA ILE A 685 4.56 35.98 9.53
C ILE A 685 5.39 37.27 9.59
N GLU A 686 5.43 38.02 8.49
CA GLU A 686 6.10 39.32 8.40
C GLU A 686 5.42 40.34 9.32
N LYS A 687 4.09 40.49 9.22
CA LYS A 687 3.30 41.38 10.07
C LYS A 687 3.47 41.12 11.56
N THR A 688 3.65 39.86 11.95
CA THR A 688 3.82 39.46 13.36
C THR A 688 5.28 39.44 13.82
N GLY A 689 6.23 39.95 13.02
CA GLY A 689 7.66 39.93 13.34
C GLY A 689 8.19 38.53 13.63
N SER A 690 7.54 37.50 13.05
CA SER A 690 7.83 36.09 13.28
C SER A 690 8.70 35.49 12.17
N ALA A 691 9.07 36.31 11.18
CA ALA A 691 10.18 36.07 10.29
C ALA A 691 11.44 36.10 11.14
N THR A 692 11.93 34.93 11.55
CA THR A 692 13.19 34.86 12.29
C THR A 692 14.35 35.18 11.37
N ASP A 693 15.16 36.14 11.80
CA ASP A 693 16.54 36.41 11.35
C ASP A 693 17.27 35.12 10.96
N GLY A 694 17.67 35.02 9.70
CA GLY A 694 18.55 33.98 9.18
C GLY A 694 20.00 34.00 9.71
N LYS A 695 20.26 34.63 10.87
CA LYS A 695 21.60 34.65 11.49
C LYS A 695 21.51 34.52 13.02
N SER A 696 21.35 33.28 13.49
CA SER A 696 21.74 32.92 14.86
C SER A 696 22.91 31.93 14.82
N ASN A 697 24.06 32.40 14.33
CA ASN A 697 25.36 32.01 14.87
C ASN A 697 26.41 33.07 14.56
N LYS A 698 26.39 34.17 15.33
CA LYS A 698 27.55 35.05 15.61
C LYS A 698 27.12 36.13 16.61
N ARG A 699 27.08 35.76 17.90
CA ARG A 699 27.21 36.73 18.98
C ARG A 699 28.71 36.95 19.21
N SER A 700 29.35 37.76 18.36
CA SER A 700 30.59 38.44 18.75
C SER A 700 30.18 39.73 19.45
N ARG A 701 30.28 39.77 20.78
CA ARG A 701 30.19 41.02 21.54
C ARG A 701 31.37 41.91 21.12
N PRO A 702 31.19 43.23 20.93
CA PRO A 702 32.31 44.13 20.85
C PRO A 702 32.80 44.40 22.27
N SER A 703 33.97 43.87 22.64
CA SER A 703 34.64 44.26 23.89
C SER A 703 35.63 45.39 23.61
N SER A 704 35.18 46.62 23.78
CA SER A 704 36.05 47.76 24.03
C SER A 704 36.57 47.68 25.47
N ARG A 705 37.87 47.42 25.67
CA ARG A 705 38.71 48.10 26.67
C ARG A 705 40.14 47.55 26.70
N SER A 706 41.06 48.45 26.36
CA SER A 706 42.23 48.85 27.16
C SER A 706 43.23 47.78 27.60
N SER A 707 44.40 47.88 27.00
CA SER A 707 45.71 47.33 27.39
C SER A 707 46.07 47.55 28.87
N ALA A 708 46.57 46.50 29.52
CA ALA A 708 47.59 46.60 30.59
C ALA A 708 48.36 45.28 30.73
N VAL A 709 49.64 45.42 31.06
CA VAL A 709 50.78 44.51 30.87
C VAL A 709 51.18 43.81 32.20
N LYS A 710 51.84 42.63 32.11
CA LYS A 710 52.71 41.91 33.10
C LYS A 710 51.99 41.27 34.31
N SER A 711 52.39 40.14 34.92
CA SER A 711 53.58 39.24 34.91
C SER A 711 53.27 37.93 35.70
N PRO A 712 54.15 36.90 35.73
CA PRO A 712 53.84 35.51 36.15
C PRO A 712 54.59 35.00 37.41
N THR A 713 54.01 34.06 38.18
CA THR A 713 54.69 33.20 39.19
C THR A 713 53.72 32.13 39.75
N LYS A 714 53.88 30.82 39.51
CA LYS A 714 54.72 29.74 40.15
C LYS A 714 54.31 29.26 41.56
N ARG A 715 53.84 27.99 41.65
CA ARG A 715 54.22 26.82 42.55
C ARG A 715 52.98 25.96 42.92
N ARG A 716 52.94 24.67 42.53
CA ARG A 716 53.37 23.42 43.27
C ARG A 716 52.44 23.13 44.48
N THR A 717 51.85 21.95 44.72
CA THR A 717 52.18 20.54 44.34
C THR A 717 51.03 19.58 44.74
N SER A 718 50.83 18.54 43.93
CA SER A 718 50.49 17.12 44.22
C SER A 718 49.34 16.71 45.17
N SER A 719 48.37 15.96 44.63
CA SER A 719 48.12 14.54 44.99
C SER A 719 47.17 13.87 43.98
N ALA A 720 47.33 12.56 43.81
CA ALA A 720 46.89 11.76 42.67
C ALA A 720 45.46 11.18 42.80
N SER A 721 44.79 10.99 41.66
CA SER A 721 44.11 9.74 41.29
C SER A 721 43.50 9.83 39.87
N SER A 722 43.75 8.78 39.10
CA SER A 722 43.10 8.33 37.85
C SER A 722 41.57 8.40 37.92
N SER A 723 40.76 8.59 36.87
CA SER A 723 40.90 8.37 35.42
C SER A 723 39.62 8.88 34.71
N ALA A 724 39.74 9.09 33.39
CA ALA A 724 38.67 9.09 32.38
C ALA A 724 37.90 10.41 32.09
N ALA A 725 38.29 11.04 30.98
CA ALA A 725 37.44 11.84 30.08
C ALA A 725 38.18 11.91 28.73
N SER A 726 37.70 11.18 27.72
CA SER A 726 36.90 11.71 26.59
C SER A 726 37.74 12.58 25.64
N THR A 727 37.87 12.23 24.37
CA THR A 727 36.94 12.58 23.27
C THR A 727 37.67 12.15 21.98
N SER A 728 37.07 11.61 20.93
CA SER A 728 36.19 12.30 19.98
C SER A 728 36.04 11.42 18.72
N SER A 729 34.92 11.61 18.02
CA SER A 729 34.73 11.60 16.56
C SER A 729 35.58 10.70 15.63
N ALA A 730 34.82 10.00 14.77
CA ALA A 730 34.99 9.84 13.32
C ALA A 730 36.30 9.23 12.77
N ALA A 731 36.15 8.10 12.06
CA ALA A 731 36.98 7.61 10.96
C ALA A 731 36.34 6.29 10.48
N SER A 732 35.89 6.08 9.23
CA SER A 732 36.68 5.94 7.99
C SER A 732 38.11 5.44 8.22
N GLN A 733 38.33 4.14 8.10
CA GLN A 733 39.67 3.62 7.86
C GLN A 733 39.64 2.59 6.74
N ALA A 734 40.30 2.95 5.65
CA ALA A 734 41.01 2.01 4.81
C ALA A 734 42.47 1.94 5.29
N SER A 735 42.98 0.70 5.33
CA SER A 735 44.36 0.23 5.15
C SER A 735 45.50 0.59 6.13
N THR A 736 46.17 -0.48 6.57
CA THR A 736 47.60 -0.61 6.87
C THR A 736 47.96 -2.04 6.40
N LEU A 737 49.05 -2.37 5.69
CA LEU A 737 50.47 -2.14 5.99
C LEU A 737 51.36 -2.38 4.73
N ALA A 738 52.63 -1.98 4.84
CA ALA A 738 53.57 -1.57 3.79
C ALA A 738 54.59 -2.62 3.28
N SER A 739 55.34 -2.20 2.23
CA SER A 739 56.69 -2.60 1.71
C SER A 739 56.60 -2.91 0.20
N THR A 740 57.34 -2.33 -0.76
CA THR A 740 58.77 -1.95 -0.85
C THR A 740 59.01 -1.06 -2.11
N ARG A 741 60.08 -0.22 -2.09
CA ARG A 741 60.96 0.39 -3.15
C ARG A 741 60.61 0.16 -4.65
N GLU A 742 60.81 1.07 -5.62
CA GLU A 742 61.92 2.00 -5.94
C GLU A 742 61.57 2.86 -7.21
N GLU A 743 62.27 4.01 -7.38
CA GLU A 743 62.60 4.80 -8.62
C GLU A 743 61.48 5.39 -9.54
N GLU A 744 61.30 6.70 -9.67
CA GLU A 744 62.05 7.73 -10.45
C GLU A 744 61.84 7.69 -11.99
N LYS A 745 61.00 8.60 -12.54
CA LYS A 745 61.28 9.56 -13.65
C LYS A 745 60.03 10.07 -14.43
N THR A 746 59.91 11.40 -14.42
CA THR A 746 59.51 12.37 -15.47
C THR A 746 58.99 11.91 -16.85
N SER A 747 57.86 12.48 -17.30
CA SER A 747 57.63 13.21 -18.60
C SER A 747 56.11 13.40 -18.81
N LYS A 748 55.52 14.61 -18.74
CA LYS A 748 55.25 15.57 -19.84
C LYS A 748 54.53 15.01 -21.08
N THR A 749 53.37 15.66 -21.39
CA THR A 749 52.67 15.82 -22.70
C THR A 749 52.19 14.53 -23.37
N GLU A 750 50.95 14.38 -23.83
CA GLU A 750 49.98 15.27 -24.50
C GLU A 750 48.55 15.15 -23.96
#